data_AF-K4QT59-F1
#
_entry.id   AF-K4QT59-F1
#
_cell.length_a   1.000
_cell.length_b   1.000
_cell.length_c   1.000
_cell.angle_alpha   90.00
_cell.angle_beta   90.00
_cell.angle_gamma   90.00
#
_symmetry.space_group_name_H-M   'P 1'
#
loop_
_entity.id
_entity.type
_entity.pdbx_description
1 polymer ?
#
loop_
_entity_poly.entity_id
_entity_poly.type
_entity_poly.pdbx_seq_one_letter_code
_entity_poly.pdbx_strand_id
1 'polypeptide(L)'
;MRERRRHALLVATSSYEDPSLRALWAPIRDATDLARILGDPAIGAFTVEVLNDVGAHELRRGVEDFFADCSVSDTLLLHFACHGLKDEGGKLFLAARDTVRTRLESTAIPAEYVSRLMLRSRAGRAAVMLDCCYAGAFERGLFNRADPDVHVEDNFSALERSDGERGRAVLTASSAVEYAFEGSRMVPSAVAGSTMGAGVAEGEPGPSLFTGALVEGLRTGEADLGGDGAVGLAELAEYIGGRVRAVTPHQNPQLWMFGAYGDLTIARSVRRPATVALPMGAEVRAEPDPLEQRLRSVADLRASLDGPDVSRALAALAELRRLARDESGRVREAALEAGAAAAPRTTTAHWDLGVIPVGRPGPESGIPVFGPPVVQATLELSSDSEWLRIRPTVEGMALSALTREPGVYEGHVIVRAATGECELTVSVTTYAETVADVPATDVPVPAVTLLGPEPSTARPVGRRLLVRAHAAVAALGAGTVLTLGIRAALVPGRQFTGAHVILAAVTVLYLMAPALIPLIGRTRLPRLSPRGQLLHGVAALSTVGVVVVALLLGRPADGTLARYDRPRGDILVEDEPITGSKDTGGKQRYQRTYSDGQLYAAVSGYASQAFGTSLLEQVEDEVLTATRTSQRTGQDVATTINASAQKAAFSALGDREGAVVALDPRTGAILALVSTPSYDPSTFAGASPEHDDAWKKLQNDKKQPMLNRALRQTYPPGSTFKVVTAAAALENDLYTSIEDRTNTPSPWTLPETTTQLSNETDAPCENASLKDALRHSCNTVFGKIGFDLGSDKVLAQAEEFGFNAEHLVPLRAVESIYPEKTSPSQNALSAIGQYNTRATPLEMAMVAAAVANDGTLMRPYLVRAAPADGDATEPKVLSRPTSEATARKLQQMMRAVVDSGTGTDAAIRDVEVGGKPGTAQSVDSESAYAWFISYAKAESASNASVAVAVVVQDDEADGAAAPIARKVMEAVLD
;
A
#
# COMPACT_ATOMS: atom_id res chain seq x y z
N MET A 1 -21.13 15.19 21.15
CA MET A 1 -20.27 14.19 20.47
C MET A 1 -20.78 12.81 20.86
N ARG A 2 -20.99 11.89 19.90
CA ARG A 2 -21.28 10.48 20.22
C ARG A 2 -19.97 9.81 20.65
N GLU A 3 -20.03 9.00 21.71
CA GLU A 3 -18.89 8.28 22.30
C GLU A 3 -18.26 7.31 21.28
N ARG A 4 -16.92 7.21 21.22
CA ARG A 4 -16.22 6.26 20.32
C ARG A 4 -16.46 4.84 20.82
N ARG A 5 -17.18 4.00 20.07
CA ARG A 5 -17.52 2.64 20.51
C ARG A 5 -16.54 1.61 19.94
N ARG A 6 -16.17 0.63 20.77
CA ARG A 6 -15.38 -0.54 20.37
C ARG A 6 -16.28 -1.76 20.46
N HIS A 7 -16.53 -2.44 19.35
CA HIS A 7 -17.39 -3.62 19.29
C HIS A 7 -16.59 -4.82 18.80
N ALA A 8 -16.73 -5.94 19.49
CA ALA A 8 -16.12 -7.20 19.09
C ALA A 8 -17.19 -8.27 18.92
N LEU A 9 -17.12 -9.03 17.82
CA LEU A 9 -17.95 -10.21 17.59
C LEU A 9 -17.02 -11.43 17.51
N LEU A 10 -17.21 -12.39 18.40
CA LEU A 10 -16.45 -13.62 18.44
C LEU A 10 -17.33 -14.78 18.00
N VAL A 11 -16.90 -15.50 16.98
CA VAL A 11 -17.60 -16.65 16.43
C VAL A 11 -16.83 -17.91 16.79
N ALA A 12 -17.44 -18.81 17.54
CA ALA A 12 -16.84 -20.08 17.92
C ALA A 12 -17.75 -21.24 17.52
N THR A 13 -17.25 -22.13 16.66
CA THR A 13 -17.95 -23.36 16.27
C THR A 13 -17.12 -24.58 16.65
N SER A 14 -17.58 -25.26 17.69
CA SER A 14 -17.00 -26.46 18.29
C SER A 14 -17.69 -27.75 17.83
N SER A 15 -19.01 -27.70 17.59
CA SER A 15 -19.82 -28.86 17.21
C SER A 15 -20.40 -28.72 15.81
N TYR A 16 -20.46 -29.83 15.08
CA TYR A 16 -20.92 -29.90 13.69
C TYR A 16 -21.92 -31.04 13.52
N GLU A 17 -23.00 -30.80 12.78
CA GLU A 17 -24.04 -31.79 12.50
C GLU A 17 -23.60 -32.78 11.40
N ASP A 18 -22.73 -32.36 10.48
CA ASP A 18 -22.12 -33.26 9.50
C ASP A 18 -21.02 -34.11 10.15
N PRO A 19 -21.15 -35.45 10.20
CA PRO A 19 -20.20 -36.33 10.86
C PRO A 19 -18.81 -36.36 10.20
N SER A 20 -18.66 -35.84 8.98
CA SER A 20 -17.36 -35.68 8.30
C SER A 20 -16.53 -34.51 8.83
N LEU A 21 -17.14 -33.61 9.59
CA LEU A 21 -16.46 -32.51 10.27
C LEU A 21 -16.20 -32.91 11.72
N ARG A 22 -14.92 -32.97 12.09
CA ARG A 22 -14.52 -33.34 13.46
C ARG A 22 -14.85 -32.19 14.42
N ALA A 23 -15.42 -32.52 15.58
CA ALA A 23 -15.62 -31.56 16.67
C ALA A 23 -14.29 -30.97 17.17
N LEU A 24 -14.32 -29.66 17.41
CA LEU A 24 -13.21 -28.83 17.88
C LEU A 24 -13.37 -28.57 19.38
N TRP A 25 -12.27 -28.59 20.12
CA TRP A 25 -12.29 -28.66 21.59
C TRP A 25 -12.02 -27.30 22.23
N ALA A 26 -11.30 -26.44 21.53
CA ALA A 26 -10.83 -25.13 21.99
C ALA A 26 -11.76 -23.94 21.67
N PRO A 27 -12.49 -23.87 20.53
CA PRO A 27 -13.13 -22.62 20.09
C PRO A 27 -14.01 -21.89 21.12
N ILE A 28 -14.92 -22.60 21.79
CA ILE A 28 -15.83 -21.97 22.77
C ILE A 28 -15.06 -21.47 24.00
N ARG A 29 -14.08 -22.25 24.47
CA ARG A 29 -13.25 -21.87 25.61
C ARG A 29 -12.41 -20.64 25.26
N ASP A 30 -11.75 -20.68 24.12
CA ASP A 30 -10.86 -19.61 23.67
C ASP A 30 -11.64 -18.32 23.39
N ALA A 31 -12.83 -18.41 22.78
CA ALA A 31 -13.72 -17.26 22.62
C ALA A 31 -14.21 -16.71 23.97
N THR A 32 -14.43 -17.57 24.97
CA THR A 32 -14.81 -17.13 26.33
C THR A 32 -13.66 -16.36 27.00
N ASP A 33 -12.43 -16.87 26.90
CA ASP A 33 -11.26 -16.21 27.47
C ASP A 33 -10.91 -14.92 26.72
N LEU A 34 -10.99 -14.91 25.40
CA LEU A 34 -10.82 -13.72 24.57
C LEU A 34 -11.90 -12.67 24.84
N ALA A 35 -13.16 -13.07 25.03
CA ALA A 35 -14.23 -12.16 25.40
C ALA A 35 -13.98 -11.46 26.73
N ARG A 36 -13.43 -12.19 27.71
CA ARG A 36 -13.06 -11.62 29.02
C ARG A 36 -11.98 -10.56 28.88
N ILE A 37 -10.94 -10.83 28.09
CA ILE A 37 -9.80 -9.91 27.90
C ILE A 37 -10.20 -8.68 27.05
N LEU A 38 -10.92 -8.90 25.95
CA LEU A 38 -11.38 -7.80 25.10
C LEU A 38 -12.43 -6.93 25.82
N GLY A 39 -13.28 -7.52 26.66
CA GLY A 39 -14.27 -6.82 27.45
C GLY A 39 -13.71 -6.07 28.66
N ASP A 40 -12.49 -6.39 29.11
CA ASP A 40 -11.87 -5.73 30.25
C ASP A 40 -11.63 -4.24 29.94
N PRO A 41 -12.21 -3.30 30.73
CA PRO A 41 -12.02 -1.87 30.53
C PRO A 41 -10.55 -1.43 30.62
N ALA A 42 -9.67 -2.18 31.30
CA ALA A 42 -8.26 -1.87 31.39
C ALA A 42 -7.49 -2.29 30.11
N ILE A 43 -7.94 -3.34 29.42
CA ILE A 43 -7.22 -3.96 28.29
C ILE A 43 -7.88 -3.62 26.96
N GLY A 44 -9.00 -4.27 26.62
CA GLY A 44 -9.66 -4.10 25.31
C GLY A 44 -10.77 -3.05 25.31
N ALA A 45 -11.53 -2.91 26.39
CA ALA A 45 -12.70 -2.03 26.48
C ALA A 45 -13.69 -2.18 25.29
N PHE A 46 -13.85 -3.40 24.77
CA PHE A 46 -14.83 -3.74 23.75
C PHE A 46 -16.17 -4.14 24.38
N THR A 47 -17.26 -3.78 23.74
CA THR A 47 -18.52 -4.49 23.92
C THR A 47 -18.44 -5.78 23.10
N VAL A 48 -18.39 -6.93 23.77
CA VAL A 48 -18.17 -8.23 23.12
C VAL A 48 -19.48 -9.02 23.01
N GLU A 49 -19.78 -9.49 21.81
CA GLU A 49 -20.81 -10.48 21.51
C GLU A 49 -20.15 -11.81 21.11
N VAL A 50 -20.73 -12.93 21.56
CA VAL A 50 -20.19 -14.27 21.27
C VAL A 50 -21.28 -15.15 20.66
N LEU A 51 -21.03 -15.68 19.47
CA LEU A 51 -21.89 -16.64 18.77
C LEU A 51 -21.27 -18.03 18.86
N ASN A 52 -21.86 -18.90 19.69
CA ASN A 52 -21.40 -20.26 19.93
C ASN A 52 -22.28 -21.29 19.20
N ASP A 53 -21.67 -22.13 18.37
CA ASP A 53 -22.34 -23.26 17.69
C ASP A 53 -23.67 -22.89 16.99
N VAL A 54 -23.70 -21.71 16.37
CA VAL A 54 -24.86 -21.22 15.62
C VAL A 54 -24.91 -21.80 14.21
N GLY A 55 -26.12 -21.85 13.62
CA GLY A 55 -26.30 -22.27 12.22
C GLY A 55 -25.90 -21.17 11.23
N ALA A 56 -25.64 -21.53 9.97
CA ALA A 56 -25.10 -20.62 8.95
C ALA A 56 -26.00 -19.41 8.69
N HIS A 57 -27.32 -19.56 8.78
CA HIS A 57 -28.25 -18.44 8.61
C HIS A 57 -28.14 -17.40 9.73
N GLU A 58 -28.13 -17.87 10.98
CA GLU A 58 -27.98 -17.02 12.16
C GLU A 58 -26.61 -16.35 12.18
N LEU A 59 -25.56 -17.09 11.82
CA LEU A 59 -24.21 -16.58 11.76
C LEU A 59 -24.02 -15.52 10.67
N ARG A 60 -24.56 -15.72 9.46
CA ARG A 60 -24.54 -14.69 8.40
C ARG A 60 -25.20 -13.41 8.88
N ARG A 61 -26.40 -13.53 9.48
CA ARG A 61 -27.13 -12.40 10.02
C ARG A 61 -26.33 -11.66 11.09
N GLY A 62 -25.74 -12.39 12.05
CA GLY A 62 -24.92 -11.77 13.11
C GLY A 62 -23.72 -10.98 12.57
N VAL A 63 -23.03 -11.52 11.57
CA VAL A 63 -21.90 -10.83 10.92
C VAL A 63 -22.35 -9.59 10.14
N GLU A 64 -23.51 -9.65 9.48
CA GLU A 64 -24.07 -8.50 8.77
C GLU A 64 -24.52 -7.40 9.72
N ASP A 65 -25.25 -7.77 10.79
CA ASP A 65 -25.69 -6.83 11.83
C ASP A 65 -24.47 -6.14 12.48
N PHE A 66 -23.39 -6.87 12.73
CA PHE A 66 -22.13 -6.35 13.29
C PHE A 66 -21.47 -5.26 12.43
N PHE A 67 -21.42 -5.44 11.10
CA PHE A 67 -20.82 -4.44 10.21
C PHE A 67 -21.78 -3.32 9.81
N ALA A 68 -23.10 -3.52 9.96
CA ALA A 68 -24.13 -2.56 9.57
C ALA A 68 -24.37 -1.45 10.62
N ASP A 69 -24.34 -1.77 11.92
CA ASP A 69 -24.67 -0.82 13.01
C ASP A 69 -23.46 -0.05 13.57
N CYS A 70 -22.73 0.66 12.69
CA CYS A 70 -21.48 1.34 13.05
C CYS A 70 -21.35 2.80 12.59
N SER A 71 -20.62 3.60 13.36
CA SER A 71 -20.20 4.98 13.06
C SER A 71 -18.77 5.02 12.54
N VAL A 72 -18.39 6.08 11.81
CA VAL A 72 -17.02 6.32 11.31
C VAL A 72 -15.94 6.39 12.39
N SER A 73 -16.33 6.59 13.64
CA SER A 73 -15.45 6.63 14.81
C SER A 73 -15.30 5.30 15.52
N ASP A 74 -16.05 4.28 15.11
CA ASP A 74 -16.12 2.99 15.80
C ASP A 74 -14.95 2.09 15.37
N THR A 75 -14.50 1.25 16.32
CA THR A 75 -13.51 0.18 16.09
C THR A 75 -14.20 -1.16 16.17
N LEU A 76 -14.16 -1.92 15.09
CA LEU A 76 -14.74 -3.26 14.99
C LEU A 76 -13.65 -4.33 15.03
N LEU A 77 -13.87 -5.40 15.79
CA LEU A 77 -13.03 -6.60 15.80
C LEU A 77 -13.89 -7.86 15.63
N LEU A 78 -13.72 -8.57 14.52
CA LEU A 78 -14.41 -9.84 14.26
C LEU A 78 -13.41 -10.99 14.36
N HIS A 79 -13.70 -12.01 15.16
CA HIS A 79 -12.86 -13.20 15.30
C HIS A 79 -13.66 -14.46 14.94
N PHE A 80 -13.05 -15.36 14.18
CA PHE A 80 -13.59 -16.69 13.88
C PHE A 80 -12.67 -17.79 14.40
N ALA A 81 -13.23 -18.73 15.15
CA ALA A 81 -12.62 -20.01 15.50
C ALA A 81 -13.55 -21.15 15.04
N CYS A 82 -13.23 -21.75 13.88
CA CYS A 82 -14.03 -22.81 13.26
C CYS A 82 -13.21 -23.60 12.22
N HIS A 83 -13.82 -24.60 11.57
CA HIS A 83 -13.22 -25.20 10.37
C HIS A 83 -13.21 -24.21 9.21
N GLY A 84 -12.07 -24.13 8.53
CA GLY A 84 -11.93 -23.50 7.22
C GLY A 84 -11.98 -24.58 6.14
N LEU A 85 -12.98 -24.51 5.27
CA LEU A 85 -13.25 -25.50 4.23
C LEU A 85 -13.06 -24.86 2.85
N LYS A 86 -12.41 -25.57 1.94
CA LYS A 86 -12.31 -25.17 0.55
C LYS A 86 -13.21 -26.03 -0.31
N ASP A 87 -13.85 -25.39 -1.29
CA ASP A 87 -14.47 -26.12 -2.39
C ASP A 87 -13.41 -26.54 -3.45
N GLU A 88 -13.87 -27.23 -4.49
CA GLU A 88 -13.01 -27.69 -5.60
C GLU A 88 -12.37 -26.53 -6.38
N GLY A 89 -12.97 -25.32 -6.32
CA GLY A 89 -12.44 -24.09 -6.90
C GLY A 89 -11.45 -23.35 -5.99
N GLY A 90 -11.19 -23.86 -4.78
CA GLY A 90 -10.30 -23.25 -3.80
C GLY A 90 -10.90 -22.05 -3.06
N LYS A 91 -12.21 -21.80 -3.17
CA LYS A 91 -12.92 -20.76 -2.42
C LYS A 91 -13.05 -21.16 -0.95
N LEU A 92 -12.72 -20.24 -0.05
CA LEU A 92 -12.75 -20.46 1.38
C LEU A 92 -14.16 -20.25 1.95
N PHE A 93 -14.60 -21.21 2.76
CA PHE A 93 -15.82 -21.17 3.56
C PHE A 93 -15.49 -21.39 5.04
N LEU A 94 -16.12 -20.59 5.89
CA LEU A 94 -16.10 -20.71 7.34
C LEU A 94 -17.29 -21.58 7.77
N ALA A 95 -17.00 -22.70 8.41
CA ALA A 95 -18.01 -23.69 8.80
C ALA A 95 -18.83 -23.19 10.00
N ALA A 96 -20.15 -23.33 9.88
CA ALA A 96 -21.13 -23.19 10.94
C ALA A 96 -21.57 -24.57 11.46
N ARG A 97 -22.37 -24.62 12.52
CA ARG A 97 -22.81 -25.89 13.13
C ARG A 97 -23.54 -26.81 12.15
N ASP A 98 -24.39 -26.26 11.30
CA ASP A 98 -25.20 -26.98 10.30
C ASP A 98 -24.50 -27.12 8.93
N THR A 99 -23.18 -26.85 8.86
CA THR A 99 -22.41 -27.01 7.63
C THR A 99 -22.34 -28.46 7.18
N VAL A 100 -22.72 -28.68 5.93
CA VAL A 100 -22.58 -29.95 5.22
C VAL A 100 -21.42 -29.84 4.23
N ARG A 101 -20.41 -30.69 4.36
CA ARG A 101 -19.14 -30.60 3.63
C ARG A 101 -19.31 -30.61 2.11
N THR A 102 -20.34 -31.30 1.62
CA THR A 102 -20.66 -31.39 0.18
C THR A 102 -21.57 -30.26 -0.32
N ARG A 103 -22.02 -29.35 0.54
CA ARG A 103 -22.98 -28.28 0.22
C ARG A 103 -22.59 -26.95 0.88
N LEU A 104 -21.33 -26.55 0.73
CA LEU A 104 -20.75 -25.38 1.41
C LEU A 104 -21.48 -24.07 1.08
N GLU A 105 -21.82 -23.81 -0.18
CA GLU A 105 -22.50 -22.57 -0.59
C GLU A 105 -23.81 -22.30 0.15
N SER A 106 -24.60 -23.34 0.44
CA SER A 106 -25.87 -23.18 1.17
C SER A 106 -25.71 -23.23 2.68
N THR A 107 -24.71 -23.95 3.20
CA THR A 107 -24.64 -24.35 4.62
C THR A 107 -23.41 -23.83 5.37
N ALA A 108 -22.51 -23.11 4.73
CA ALA A 108 -21.37 -22.43 5.34
C ALA A 108 -21.38 -20.93 5.00
N ILE A 109 -20.40 -20.18 5.51
CA ILE A 109 -20.22 -18.76 5.20
C ILE A 109 -19.03 -18.59 4.26
N PRO A 110 -19.23 -18.07 3.04
CA PRO A 110 -18.12 -17.70 2.17
C PRO A 110 -17.24 -16.64 2.84
N ALA A 111 -15.91 -16.79 2.81
CA ALA A 111 -14.98 -15.75 3.27
C ALA A 111 -15.24 -14.40 2.58
N GLU A 112 -15.61 -14.46 1.30
CA GLU A 112 -16.03 -13.31 0.49
C GLU A 112 -17.23 -12.54 1.06
N TYR A 113 -18.16 -13.23 1.73
CA TYR A 113 -19.30 -12.58 2.36
C TYR A 113 -18.83 -11.65 3.50
N VAL A 114 -17.88 -12.11 4.30
CA VAL A 114 -17.31 -11.37 5.42
C VAL A 114 -16.43 -10.22 4.92
N SER A 115 -15.56 -10.47 3.95
CA SER A 115 -14.68 -9.43 3.37
C SER A 115 -15.50 -8.29 2.74
N ARG A 116 -16.54 -8.60 1.97
CA ARG A 116 -17.43 -7.60 1.36
C ARG A 116 -18.13 -6.74 2.41
N LEU A 117 -18.58 -7.32 3.52
CA LEU A 117 -19.21 -6.56 4.61
C LEU A 117 -18.20 -5.66 5.34
N MET A 118 -16.99 -6.16 5.61
CA MET A 118 -15.90 -5.40 6.19
C MET A 118 -15.51 -4.19 5.32
N LEU A 119 -15.45 -4.37 4.01
CA LEU A 119 -15.14 -3.31 3.05
C LEU A 119 -16.26 -2.27 2.92
N ARG A 120 -17.53 -2.69 3.01
CA ARG A 120 -18.70 -1.79 2.95
C ARG A 120 -19.03 -1.13 4.29
N SER A 121 -18.42 -1.58 5.39
CA SER A 121 -18.68 -1.06 6.73
C SER A 121 -18.27 0.41 6.84
N ARG A 122 -19.08 1.21 7.54
CA ARG A 122 -18.82 2.63 7.79
C ARG A 122 -17.82 2.88 8.91
N ALA A 123 -17.46 1.85 9.69
CA ALA A 123 -16.53 1.97 10.80
C ALA A 123 -15.20 2.60 10.33
N GLY A 124 -14.59 3.49 11.11
CA GLY A 124 -13.26 3.99 10.77
C GLY A 124 -12.26 2.85 10.78
N ARG A 125 -12.38 1.96 11.76
CA ARG A 125 -11.43 0.88 12.03
C ARG A 125 -12.14 -0.47 12.07
N ALA A 126 -11.64 -1.45 11.32
CA ALA A 126 -12.15 -2.82 11.43
C ALA A 126 -11.05 -3.86 11.22
N ALA A 127 -11.02 -4.85 12.10
CA ALA A 127 -10.07 -5.95 12.06
C ALA A 127 -10.82 -7.29 12.02
N VAL A 128 -10.35 -8.23 11.21
CA VAL A 128 -10.84 -9.61 11.16
C VAL A 128 -9.72 -10.57 11.53
N MET A 129 -9.95 -11.44 12.50
CA MET A 129 -9.01 -12.47 12.95
C MET A 129 -9.57 -13.86 12.63
N LEU A 130 -8.78 -14.71 11.97
CA LEU A 130 -9.24 -16.02 11.51
C LEU A 130 -8.37 -17.14 12.07
N ASP A 131 -8.90 -17.85 13.06
CA ASP A 131 -8.35 -19.08 13.63
C ASP A 131 -9.00 -20.30 12.97
N CYS A 132 -8.66 -20.52 11.71
CA CYS A 132 -9.13 -21.65 10.93
C CYS A 132 -8.07 -22.11 9.92
N CYS A 133 -8.24 -23.31 9.37
CA CYS A 133 -7.36 -23.82 8.31
C CYS A 133 -7.53 -23.02 7.02
N TYR A 134 -6.45 -22.88 6.26
CA TYR A 134 -6.42 -22.13 5.00
C TYR A 134 -6.84 -20.66 5.09
N ALA A 135 -6.73 -20.06 6.28
CA ALA A 135 -7.23 -18.72 6.54
C ALA A 135 -6.57 -17.66 5.62
N GLY A 136 -5.33 -17.88 5.16
CA GLY A 136 -4.69 -17.02 4.15
C GLY A 136 -5.36 -17.00 2.77
N ALA A 137 -6.35 -17.85 2.49
CA ALA A 137 -7.18 -17.77 1.29
C ALA A 137 -8.32 -16.73 1.40
N PHE A 138 -8.50 -16.10 2.56
CA PHE A 138 -9.45 -15.00 2.78
C PHE A 138 -9.12 -13.77 1.93
N GLU A 139 -7.83 -13.53 1.67
CA GLU A 139 -7.33 -12.45 0.80
C GLU A 139 -7.91 -12.54 -0.63
N ARG A 140 -8.02 -13.74 -1.19
CA ARG A 140 -8.58 -13.92 -2.55
C ARG A 140 -10.04 -13.46 -2.64
N GLY A 141 -10.77 -13.50 -1.52
CA GLY A 141 -12.14 -12.98 -1.39
C GLY A 141 -12.23 -11.48 -1.13
N LEU A 142 -11.14 -10.80 -0.76
CA LEU A 142 -11.08 -9.33 -0.66
C LEU A 142 -10.96 -8.68 -2.05
N PHE A 143 -10.35 -9.38 -3.01
CA PHE A 143 -10.09 -8.89 -4.37
C PHE A 143 -11.00 -9.54 -5.43
N ASN A 144 -12.17 -10.05 -5.05
CA ASN A 144 -13.01 -10.77 -6.00
C ASN A 144 -13.54 -9.85 -7.11
N ARG A 145 -13.10 -10.09 -8.34
CA ARG A 145 -13.33 -9.31 -9.57
C ARG A 145 -14.76 -9.46 -10.15
N ALA A 146 -15.77 -9.75 -9.34
CA ALA A 146 -17.08 -10.25 -9.81
C ALA A 146 -18.33 -9.44 -9.38
N ASP A 147 -18.20 -8.20 -8.91
CA ASP A 147 -19.34 -7.29 -8.73
C ASP A 147 -19.12 -6.00 -9.56
N PRO A 148 -19.69 -5.88 -10.76
CA PRO A 148 -19.40 -4.79 -11.71
C PRO A 148 -19.99 -3.43 -11.32
N ASP A 149 -20.80 -3.35 -10.26
CA ASP A 149 -21.46 -2.12 -9.80
C ASP A 149 -20.77 -1.45 -8.58
N VAL A 150 -19.60 -1.94 -8.16
CA VAL A 150 -18.80 -1.26 -7.14
C VAL A 150 -17.44 -0.94 -7.75
N HIS A 151 -17.22 0.33 -8.06
CA HIS A 151 -15.88 0.86 -8.30
C HIS A 151 -15.05 0.67 -7.03
N VAL A 152 -14.38 -0.48 -6.94
CA VAL A 152 -13.53 -0.85 -5.80
C VAL A 152 -12.41 0.18 -5.66
N GLU A 153 -11.92 0.74 -6.78
CA GLU A 153 -10.86 1.77 -6.82
C GLU A 153 -11.30 3.16 -6.28
N ASP A 154 -12.58 3.53 -6.40
CA ASP A 154 -13.09 4.82 -5.90
C ASP A 154 -13.25 4.86 -4.37
N ASN A 155 -13.49 3.71 -3.73
CA ASN A 155 -13.57 3.65 -2.26
C ASN A 155 -12.19 3.68 -1.59
N PHE A 156 -11.14 3.19 -2.26
CA PHE A 156 -9.78 3.17 -1.69
C PHE A 156 -9.00 4.45 -1.94
N SER A 157 -9.18 5.11 -3.09
CA SER A 157 -8.59 6.44 -3.36
C SER A 157 -9.23 7.57 -2.52
N ALA A 158 -10.39 7.32 -1.90
CA ALA A 158 -10.99 8.16 -0.86
C ALA A 158 -10.52 7.81 0.57
N LEU A 159 -9.92 6.64 0.78
CA LEU A 159 -9.34 6.20 2.07
C LEU A 159 -7.86 6.55 2.20
N GLU A 160 -7.14 6.73 1.08
CA GLU A 160 -5.75 7.25 1.07
C GLU A 160 -5.66 8.74 1.43
N ARG A 161 -6.80 9.45 1.52
CA ARG A 161 -6.92 10.88 1.85
C ARG A 161 -7.38 11.16 3.28
N SER A 162 -7.38 10.18 4.19
CA SER A 162 -7.85 10.37 5.56
C SER A 162 -6.74 10.25 6.61
N ASP A 163 -6.59 11.31 7.41
CA ASP A 163 -5.75 11.44 8.60
C ASP A 163 -5.88 10.23 9.54
N GLY A 164 -4.95 9.26 9.55
CA GLY A 164 -4.63 8.26 10.62
C GLY A 164 -5.77 7.52 11.39
N GLU A 165 -7.03 7.76 11.08
CA GLU A 165 -8.21 7.36 11.86
C GLU A 165 -8.95 6.21 11.22
N ARG A 166 -8.59 5.86 9.98
CA ARG A 166 -9.19 4.76 9.23
C ARG A 166 -8.17 3.66 8.97
N GLY A 167 -8.64 2.42 9.03
CA GLY A 167 -7.79 1.24 8.84
C GLY A 167 -8.59 -0.04 8.82
N ARG A 168 -8.20 -0.95 7.93
CA ARG A 168 -8.78 -2.28 7.80
C ARG A 168 -7.66 -3.30 7.92
N ALA A 169 -7.86 -4.34 8.71
CA ALA A 169 -6.82 -5.34 8.92
C ALA A 169 -7.39 -6.76 8.92
N VAL A 170 -6.60 -7.72 8.46
CA VAL A 170 -6.90 -9.14 8.53
C VAL A 170 -5.70 -9.87 9.11
N LEU A 171 -5.91 -10.67 10.16
CA LEU A 171 -4.88 -11.50 10.79
C LEU A 171 -5.32 -12.96 10.73
N THR A 172 -4.51 -13.83 10.13
CA THR A 172 -4.84 -15.26 9.98
C THR A 172 -3.92 -16.14 10.79
N ALA A 173 -4.44 -17.27 11.27
CA ALA A 173 -3.67 -18.26 12.02
C ALA A 173 -2.81 -19.17 11.13
N SER A 174 -3.08 -19.21 9.82
CA SER A 174 -2.40 -20.08 8.85
C SER A 174 -2.35 -19.42 7.47
N SER A 175 -1.40 -19.85 6.63
CA SER A 175 -1.31 -19.45 5.23
C SER A 175 -2.42 -20.07 4.37
N ALA A 176 -2.51 -19.67 3.09
CA ALA A 176 -3.51 -20.19 2.17
C ALA A 176 -3.37 -21.70 1.89
N VAL A 177 -2.27 -22.36 2.25
CA VAL A 177 -2.00 -23.78 1.96
C VAL A 177 -1.84 -24.65 3.20
N GLU A 178 -1.89 -24.05 4.39
CA GLU A 178 -1.60 -24.71 5.66
C GLU A 178 -2.86 -25.06 6.45
N TYR A 179 -2.75 -26.13 7.24
CA TYR A 179 -3.69 -26.46 8.30
C TYR A 179 -3.34 -25.68 9.57
N ALA A 180 -4.33 -25.07 10.21
CA ALA A 180 -4.18 -24.52 11.56
C ALA A 180 -4.25 -25.66 12.59
N PHE A 181 -3.29 -25.73 13.52
CA PHE A 181 -3.17 -26.83 14.48
C PHE A 181 -3.87 -26.50 15.81
N GLU A 182 -4.71 -27.40 16.31
CA GLU A 182 -5.42 -27.23 17.60
C GLU A 182 -4.59 -27.59 18.86
N GLY A 183 -3.31 -27.90 18.72
CA GLY A 183 -2.53 -28.51 19.80
C GLY A 183 -2.83 -30.02 19.96
N SER A 184 -2.01 -30.73 20.72
CA SER A 184 -2.24 -32.14 21.03
C SER A 184 -3.40 -32.30 22.03
N ARG A 185 -4.21 -33.36 21.86
CA ARG A 185 -5.38 -33.71 22.70
C ARG A 185 -5.06 -33.86 24.21
N MET A 186 -3.77 -33.87 24.55
CA MET A 186 -3.19 -33.80 25.88
C MET A 186 -1.95 -32.89 25.83
N VAL A 187 -1.77 -32.06 26.87
CA VAL A 187 -0.62 -31.17 27.04
C VAL A 187 0.66 -32.02 27.09
N PRO A 188 1.66 -31.81 26.19
CA PRO A 188 2.96 -32.46 26.32
C PRO A 188 3.64 -31.99 27.61
N SER A 189 4.40 -32.84 28.29
CA SER A 189 5.11 -32.50 29.54
C SER A 189 6.01 -31.25 29.42
N ALA A 190 6.45 -30.90 28.20
CA ALA A 190 7.20 -29.68 27.92
C ALA A 190 6.38 -28.37 27.99
N VAL A 191 5.05 -28.44 27.91
CA VAL A 191 4.12 -27.31 28.02
C VAL A 191 3.50 -27.24 29.43
N ALA A 192 3.47 -28.36 30.16
CA ALA A 192 3.10 -28.46 31.57
C ALA A 192 4.17 -27.80 32.45
N GLY A 193 4.11 -26.47 32.54
CA GLY A 193 5.13 -25.63 33.21
C GLY A 193 5.43 -24.32 32.49
N SER A 194 4.94 -24.15 31.26
CA SER A 194 4.93 -22.86 30.56
C SER A 194 3.75 -21.98 31.03
N THR A 195 3.87 -20.66 30.87
CA THR A 195 2.78 -19.69 31.16
C THR A 195 1.50 -19.96 30.36
N MET A 196 1.62 -20.60 29.19
CA MET A 196 0.52 -21.10 28.34
C MET A 196 -0.30 -22.25 28.99
N GLY A 197 0.28 -22.96 29.96
CA GLY A 197 -0.36 -24.08 30.68
C GLY A 197 -0.73 -23.76 32.13
N ALA A 198 -0.57 -22.51 32.56
CA ALA A 198 -0.80 -22.11 33.96
C ALA A 198 -2.28 -22.28 34.35
N GLY A 199 -2.58 -23.31 35.14
CA GLY A 199 -3.92 -23.63 35.64
C GLY A 199 -4.63 -24.81 34.96
N VAL A 200 -3.97 -25.53 34.04
CA VAL A 200 -4.54 -26.71 33.37
C VAL A 200 -3.91 -27.99 33.97
N ALA A 201 -4.73 -28.89 34.49
CA ALA A 201 -4.27 -30.15 35.05
C ALA A 201 -3.80 -31.11 33.92
N GLU A 202 -2.82 -31.98 34.22
CA GLU A 202 -2.43 -33.06 33.30
C GLU A 202 -3.68 -33.88 32.90
N GLY A 203 -3.96 -33.95 31.60
CA GLY A 203 -5.11 -34.67 31.04
C GLY A 203 -6.30 -33.81 30.62
N GLU A 204 -6.28 -32.49 30.83
CA GLU A 204 -7.29 -31.56 30.29
C GLU A 204 -6.90 -30.99 28.89
N PRO A 205 -7.87 -30.66 28.01
CA PRO A 205 -7.58 -30.05 26.70
C PRO A 205 -6.95 -28.66 26.85
N GLY A 206 -5.82 -28.41 26.17
CA GLY A 206 -5.16 -27.09 26.12
C GLY A 206 -5.89 -26.09 25.20
N PRO A 207 -5.55 -24.78 25.27
CA PRO A 207 -6.07 -23.77 24.34
C PRO A 207 -5.54 -23.98 22.91
N SER A 208 -6.18 -23.38 21.90
CA SER A 208 -5.62 -23.33 20.54
C SER A 208 -4.29 -22.57 20.51
N LEU A 209 -3.40 -22.90 19.57
CA LEU A 209 -2.08 -22.26 19.51
C LEU A 209 -2.16 -20.78 19.13
N PHE A 210 -3.06 -20.42 18.21
CA PHE A 210 -3.21 -19.03 17.74
C PHE A 210 -4.03 -18.19 18.72
N THR A 211 -5.27 -18.59 19.03
CA THR A 211 -6.09 -17.81 19.97
C THR A 211 -5.55 -17.87 21.40
N GLY A 212 -4.89 -18.97 21.79
CA GLY A 212 -4.18 -19.04 23.07
C GLY A 212 -3.02 -18.04 23.18
N ALA A 213 -2.20 -17.90 22.13
CA ALA A 213 -1.13 -16.91 22.10
C ALA A 213 -1.68 -15.47 22.09
N LEU A 214 -2.78 -15.22 21.35
CA LEU A 214 -3.49 -13.94 21.36
C LEU A 214 -3.96 -13.58 22.78
N VAL A 215 -4.66 -14.48 23.46
CA VAL A 215 -5.16 -14.27 24.83
C VAL A 215 -4.01 -14.06 25.80
N GLU A 216 -2.93 -14.86 25.71
CA GLU A 216 -1.77 -14.71 26.57
C GLU A 216 -1.11 -13.35 26.39
N GLY A 217 -0.78 -12.96 25.15
CA GLY A 217 -0.07 -11.71 24.85
C GLY A 217 -0.83 -10.48 25.32
N LEU A 218 -2.16 -10.46 25.15
CA LEU A 218 -3.01 -9.38 25.64
C LEU A 218 -3.15 -9.39 27.17
N ARG A 219 -3.28 -10.58 27.79
CA ARG A 219 -3.44 -10.72 29.24
C ARG A 219 -2.16 -10.35 30.00
N THR A 220 -0.99 -10.71 29.47
CA THR A 220 0.31 -10.45 30.13
C THR A 220 0.91 -9.11 29.74
N GLY A 221 0.40 -8.49 28.66
CA GLY A 221 0.99 -7.33 28.03
C GLY A 221 2.30 -7.63 27.30
N GLU A 222 2.64 -8.90 27.06
CA GLU A 222 3.85 -9.28 26.29
C GLU A 222 3.75 -8.96 24.80
N ALA A 223 2.54 -8.74 24.29
CA ALA A 223 2.32 -8.31 22.92
C ALA A 223 2.62 -6.81 22.68
N ASP A 224 2.86 -6.02 23.73
CA ASP A 224 3.36 -4.64 23.65
C ASP A 224 4.88 -4.69 23.48
N LEU A 225 5.32 -4.91 22.24
CA LEU A 225 6.73 -5.08 21.90
C LEU A 225 7.47 -3.73 21.93
N GLY A 226 6.77 -2.63 21.63
CA GLY A 226 7.28 -1.26 21.69
C GLY A 226 7.39 -0.69 23.11
N GLY A 227 6.68 -1.28 24.09
CA GLY A 227 6.65 -0.83 25.49
C GLY A 227 5.92 0.50 25.70
N ASP A 228 5.06 0.91 24.75
CA ASP A 228 4.38 2.21 24.74
C ASP A 228 3.04 2.19 25.52
N GLY A 229 2.66 1.03 26.05
CA GLY A 229 1.42 0.83 26.80
C GLY A 229 0.20 0.55 25.91
N ALA A 230 0.37 0.51 24.60
CA ALA A 230 -0.61 0.07 23.63
C ALA A 230 -0.20 -1.30 23.04
N VAL A 231 -1.17 -2.00 22.46
CA VAL A 231 -0.90 -3.20 21.65
C VAL A 231 -1.53 -2.96 20.29
N GLY A 232 -0.68 -2.74 19.30
CA GLY A 232 -1.04 -2.68 17.89
C GLY A 232 -1.26 -4.07 17.28
N LEU A 233 -1.85 -4.12 16.08
CA LEU A 233 -2.06 -5.37 15.34
C LEU A 233 -0.77 -5.93 14.76
N ALA A 234 0.18 -5.08 14.35
CA ALA A 234 1.49 -5.52 13.85
C ALA A 234 2.31 -6.14 14.97
N GLU A 235 2.38 -5.48 16.13
CA GLU A 235 3.07 -6.03 17.31
C GLU A 235 2.43 -7.33 17.79
N LEU A 236 1.09 -7.37 17.83
CA LEU A 236 0.36 -8.57 18.19
C LEU A 236 0.64 -9.71 17.19
N ALA A 237 0.65 -9.43 15.88
CA ALA A 237 0.93 -10.44 14.86
C ALA A 237 2.34 -11.00 14.97
N GLU A 238 3.33 -10.14 15.27
CA GLU A 238 4.71 -10.53 15.52
C GLU A 238 4.82 -11.43 16.76
N TYR A 239 4.21 -11.02 17.88
CA TYR A 239 4.19 -11.80 19.12
C TYR A 239 3.56 -13.19 18.90
N ILE A 240 2.36 -13.23 18.30
CA ILE A 240 1.65 -14.48 18.00
C ILE A 240 2.49 -15.35 17.05
N GLY A 241 3.05 -14.78 15.99
CA GLY A 241 3.90 -15.48 15.05
C GLY A 241 5.12 -16.13 15.72
N GLY A 242 5.79 -15.41 16.62
CA GLY A 242 6.91 -15.94 17.41
C GLY A 242 6.51 -17.12 18.30
N ARG A 243 5.35 -17.04 18.97
CA ARG A 243 4.84 -18.12 19.84
C ARG A 243 4.36 -19.34 19.08
N VAL A 244 3.62 -19.14 18.00
CA VAL A 244 3.11 -20.23 17.15
C VAL A 244 4.26 -20.97 16.49
N ARG A 245 5.25 -20.27 15.90
CA ARG A 245 6.40 -20.90 15.23
C ARG A 245 7.31 -21.67 16.20
N ALA A 246 7.41 -21.23 17.45
CA ALA A 246 8.18 -21.94 18.48
C ALA A 246 7.58 -23.32 18.82
N VAL A 247 6.26 -23.50 18.63
CA VAL A 247 5.57 -24.77 18.90
C VAL A 247 5.35 -25.57 17.62
N THR A 248 5.07 -24.93 16.49
CA THR A 248 4.84 -25.56 15.20
C THR A 248 5.44 -24.72 14.08
N PRO A 249 6.65 -25.06 13.59
CA PRO A 249 7.35 -24.29 12.54
C PRO A 249 6.58 -24.18 11.21
N HIS A 250 5.58 -25.04 10.99
CA HIS A 250 4.79 -25.13 9.76
C HIS A 250 3.47 -24.35 9.77
N GLN A 251 3.13 -23.69 10.88
CA GLN A 251 1.96 -22.81 10.97
C GLN A 251 2.44 -21.37 10.99
N ASN A 252 2.15 -20.61 9.93
CA ASN A 252 2.62 -19.23 9.81
C ASN A 252 1.46 -18.22 9.82
N PRO A 253 1.27 -17.48 10.93
CA PRO A 253 0.31 -16.39 10.97
C PRO A 253 0.67 -15.27 10.00
N GLN A 254 -0.33 -14.65 9.37
CA GLN A 254 -0.14 -13.59 8.37
C GLN A 254 -1.02 -12.38 8.71
N LEU A 255 -0.48 -11.17 8.55
CA LEU A 255 -1.18 -9.90 8.76
C LEU A 255 -1.23 -9.13 7.43
N TRP A 256 -2.41 -8.61 7.11
CA TRP A 256 -2.62 -7.63 6.03
C TRP A 256 -3.29 -6.39 6.60
N MET A 257 -2.79 -5.21 6.22
CA MET A 257 -3.37 -3.93 6.59
C MET A 257 -3.69 -3.13 5.33
N PHE A 258 -4.83 -2.44 5.33
CA PHE A 258 -5.37 -1.70 4.20
C PHE A 258 -5.82 -0.31 4.66
N GLY A 259 -5.35 0.73 3.95
CA GLY A 259 -5.77 2.13 4.18
C GLY A 259 -5.42 2.70 5.56
N ALA A 260 -4.36 2.19 6.21
CA ALA A 260 -3.89 2.67 7.52
C ALA A 260 -2.51 3.33 7.40
N TYR A 261 -2.35 4.55 7.94
CA TYR A 261 -1.05 5.10 8.33
C TYR A 261 -0.84 4.74 9.81
N GLY A 262 0.10 3.84 10.11
CA GLY A 262 0.41 3.38 11.46
C GLY A 262 -0.29 2.06 11.88
N ASP A 263 0.07 1.54 13.06
CA ASP A 263 -0.46 0.27 13.58
C ASP A 263 -1.84 0.46 14.22
N LEU A 264 -2.78 -0.45 13.92
CA LEU A 264 -4.15 -0.37 14.43
C LEU A 264 -4.22 -0.89 15.88
N THR A 265 -4.29 0.01 16.85
CA THR A 265 -4.37 -0.35 18.28
C THR A 265 -5.64 -1.14 18.62
N ILE A 266 -5.45 -2.34 19.16
CA ILE A 266 -6.52 -3.24 19.57
C ILE A 266 -6.61 -3.40 21.09
N ALA A 267 -5.55 -3.17 21.86
CA ALA A 267 -5.63 -3.22 23.32
C ALA A 267 -4.67 -2.23 23.97
N ARG A 268 -4.83 -2.05 25.28
CA ARG A 268 -3.84 -1.44 26.16
C ARG A 268 -3.05 -2.53 26.86
N SER A 269 -1.75 -2.32 26.99
CA SER A 269 -0.87 -3.21 27.73
C SER A 269 -1.14 -3.10 29.23
N VAL A 270 -1.21 -4.22 29.93
CA VAL A 270 -1.23 -4.26 31.40
C VAL A 270 0.15 -4.08 32.02
N ARG A 271 1.21 -4.17 31.20
CA ARG A 271 2.55 -3.76 31.64
C ARG A 271 2.52 -2.25 31.81
N ARG A 272 3.13 -1.75 32.90
CA ARG A 272 3.47 -0.33 32.93
C ARG A 272 4.32 -0.07 31.68
N PRO A 273 4.10 1.04 30.94
CA PRO A 273 4.96 1.41 29.82
C PRO A 273 6.38 1.19 30.27
N ALA A 274 7.11 0.35 29.56
CA ALA A 274 8.44 -0.02 29.99
C ALA A 274 9.19 1.31 30.10
N THR A 275 9.63 1.65 31.31
CA THR A 275 10.65 2.66 31.46
C THR A 275 11.79 2.12 30.63
N VAL A 276 12.00 2.65 29.43
CA VAL A 276 13.23 2.39 28.68
C VAL A 276 14.31 2.77 29.65
N ALA A 277 15.06 1.78 30.13
CA ALA A 277 16.21 2.04 30.95
C ALA A 277 17.14 2.85 30.08
N LEU A 278 17.21 4.17 30.34
CA LEU A 278 18.28 4.98 29.80
C LEU A 278 19.58 4.28 30.21
N PRO A 279 20.56 4.12 29.32
CA PRO A 279 21.87 3.59 29.70
C PRO A 279 22.51 4.61 30.65
N MET A 280 22.20 4.47 31.95
CA MET A 280 23.00 5.01 33.02
C MET A 280 24.32 4.24 32.98
N GLY A 281 25.42 4.99 32.81
CA GLY A 281 26.77 4.46 32.82
C GLY A 281 27.00 3.51 33.98
N ALA A 282 27.82 2.50 33.71
CA ALA A 282 28.12 1.35 34.56
C ALA A 282 28.31 1.65 36.06
N GLU A 283 27.76 0.74 36.87
CA GLU A 283 27.98 0.45 38.30
C GLU A 283 28.73 1.48 39.15
N VAL A 284 28.02 2.11 40.09
CA VAL A 284 28.59 2.53 41.38
C VAL A 284 27.67 2.07 42.52
N ARG A 285 28.29 1.41 43.49
CA ARG A 285 27.68 0.93 44.74
C ARG A 285 27.02 2.06 45.54
N ALA A 286 26.01 1.67 46.31
CA ALA A 286 25.20 2.48 47.22
C ALA A 286 25.96 3.57 47.99
N GLU A 287 25.59 4.85 47.74
CA GLU A 287 25.60 5.99 48.68
C GLU A 287 24.57 7.06 48.19
N PRO A 288 24.05 7.95 49.05
CA PRO A 288 22.95 8.85 48.71
C PRO A 288 23.41 9.98 47.77
N ASP A 289 22.74 10.05 46.62
CA ASP A 289 22.99 10.92 45.46
C ASP A 289 23.12 12.44 45.78
N PRO A 290 24.25 13.12 45.46
CA PRO A 290 24.42 14.55 45.67
C PRO A 290 23.43 15.39 44.86
N LEU A 291 22.96 16.49 45.44
CA LEU A 291 22.05 17.45 44.80
C LEU A 291 22.49 17.88 43.37
N GLU A 292 23.80 18.00 43.14
CA GLU A 292 24.37 18.40 41.84
C GLU A 292 24.15 17.36 40.74
N GLN A 293 24.18 16.07 41.08
CA GLN A 293 23.97 14.99 40.12
C GLN A 293 22.50 14.93 39.67
N ARG A 294 21.54 15.10 40.59
CA ARG A 294 20.12 15.23 40.23
C ARG A 294 19.81 16.47 39.39
N LEU A 295 20.48 17.59 39.66
CA LEU A 295 20.35 18.80 38.83
C LEU A 295 20.93 18.58 37.42
N ARG A 296 22.02 17.82 37.30
CA ARG A 296 22.59 17.42 36.01
C ARG A 296 21.64 16.51 35.23
N SER A 297 21.02 15.54 35.91
CA SER A 297 19.99 14.68 35.31
C SER A 297 18.81 15.48 34.78
N VAL A 298 18.35 16.54 35.47
CA VAL A 298 17.31 17.43 34.94
C VAL A 298 17.74 18.10 33.63
N ALA A 299 19.00 18.53 33.52
CA ALA A 299 19.53 19.13 32.29
C ALA A 299 19.62 18.11 31.15
N ASP A 300 20.04 16.88 31.42
CA ASP A 300 20.14 15.80 30.42
C ASP A 300 18.76 15.35 29.92
N LEU A 301 17.76 15.31 30.82
CA LEU A 301 16.37 15.03 30.48
C LEU A 301 15.76 16.15 29.64
N ARG A 302 16.07 17.43 29.96
CA ARG A 302 15.66 18.57 29.15
C ARG A 302 16.21 18.46 27.73
N ALA A 303 17.49 18.15 27.57
CA ALA A 303 18.10 17.95 26.25
C ALA A 303 17.46 16.78 25.48
N SER A 304 16.98 15.76 26.19
CA SER A 304 16.27 14.62 25.59
C SER A 304 14.87 14.99 25.09
N LEU A 305 14.23 16.04 25.62
CA LEU A 305 12.96 16.55 25.08
C LEU A 305 13.14 17.12 23.67
N ASP A 306 14.28 17.75 23.40
CA ASP A 306 14.60 18.38 22.10
C ASP A 306 15.11 17.38 21.04
N GLY A 307 15.22 16.09 21.40
CA GLY A 307 15.68 15.03 20.50
C GLY A 307 14.61 14.55 19.50
N PRO A 308 15.02 13.92 18.38
CA PRO A 308 14.11 13.44 17.34
C PRO A 308 13.35 12.15 17.73
N ASP A 309 13.79 11.46 18.78
CA ASP A 309 13.14 10.26 19.30
C ASP A 309 12.00 10.63 20.25
N VAL A 310 10.78 10.59 19.72
CA VAL A 310 9.54 10.92 20.45
C VAL A 310 9.36 10.04 21.68
N SER A 311 9.69 8.75 21.61
CA SER A 311 9.56 7.82 22.72
C SER A 311 10.53 8.17 23.85
N ARG A 312 11.78 8.53 23.51
CA ARG A 312 12.78 9.01 24.47
C ARG A 312 12.40 10.36 25.06
N ALA A 313 11.86 11.28 24.27
CA ALA A 313 11.37 12.56 24.75
C ALA A 313 10.18 12.39 25.72
N LEU A 314 9.24 11.49 25.42
CA LEU A 314 8.12 11.17 26.32
C LEU A 314 8.59 10.53 27.62
N ALA A 315 9.59 9.64 27.57
CA ALA A 315 10.23 9.07 28.76
C ALA A 315 10.94 10.14 29.59
N ALA A 316 11.67 11.05 28.95
CA ALA A 316 12.34 12.16 29.62
C ALA A 316 11.33 13.10 30.30
N LEU A 317 10.19 13.36 29.65
CA LEU A 317 9.10 14.15 30.20
C LEU A 317 8.45 13.50 31.43
N ALA A 318 8.25 12.18 31.39
CA ALA A 318 7.73 11.42 32.52
C ALA A 318 8.66 11.54 33.75
N GLU A 319 9.96 11.49 33.52
CA GLU A 319 10.96 11.61 34.59
C GLU A 319 11.10 13.05 35.11
N LEU A 320 11.03 14.07 34.24
CA LEU A 320 10.95 15.47 34.66
C LEU A 320 9.72 15.73 35.54
N ARG A 321 8.56 15.15 35.20
CA ARG A 321 7.35 15.23 36.03
C ARG A 321 7.50 14.52 37.37
N ARG A 322 8.34 13.50 37.47
CA ARG A 322 8.69 12.86 38.74
C ARG A 322 9.60 13.76 39.58
N LEU A 323 10.64 14.34 38.97
CA LEU A 323 11.58 15.27 39.61
C LEU A 323 10.92 16.61 40.01
N ALA A 324 9.83 17.00 39.36
CA ALA A 324 8.96 18.09 39.79
C ALA A 324 8.27 17.85 41.15
N ARG A 325 8.40 16.66 41.74
CA ARG A 325 7.97 16.33 43.11
C ARG A 325 9.14 16.03 44.05
N ASP A 326 10.38 16.33 43.65
CA ASP A 326 11.56 16.11 44.49
C ASP A 326 11.52 16.96 45.78
N GLU A 327 12.05 16.40 46.87
CA GLU A 327 12.11 17.05 48.19
C GLU A 327 13.03 18.28 48.19
N SER A 328 14.01 18.33 47.28
CA SER A 328 14.83 19.51 47.04
C SER A 328 14.09 20.55 46.21
N GLY A 329 13.86 21.71 46.81
CA GLY A 329 13.23 22.85 46.11
C GLY A 329 13.95 23.22 44.80
N ARG A 330 15.28 23.10 44.75
CA ARG A 330 16.09 23.44 43.56
C ARG A 330 15.91 22.46 42.40
N VAL A 331 15.83 21.16 42.68
CA VAL A 331 15.61 20.13 41.64
C VAL A 331 14.18 20.21 41.11
N ARG A 332 13.22 20.38 42.02
CA ARG A 332 11.83 20.59 41.67
C ARG A 332 11.64 21.79 40.75
N GLU A 333 12.23 22.93 41.10
CA GLU A 333 12.14 24.15 40.30
C GLU A 333 12.78 23.98 38.92
N ALA A 334 13.98 23.40 38.85
CA ALA A 334 14.66 23.12 37.58
C ALA A 334 13.85 22.16 36.68
N ALA A 335 13.23 21.14 37.25
CA ALA A 335 12.42 20.17 36.50
C ALA A 335 11.11 20.78 35.98
N LEU A 336 10.47 21.64 36.78
CA LEU A 336 9.29 22.41 36.37
C LEU A 336 9.64 23.40 35.24
N GLU A 337 10.78 24.10 35.35
CA GLU A 337 11.27 25.03 34.33
C GLU A 337 11.60 24.31 33.02
N ALA A 338 12.27 23.15 33.08
CA ALA A 338 12.57 22.32 31.92
C ALA A 338 11.29 21.84 31.21
N GLY A 339 10.27 21.41 31.96
CA GLY A 339 8.98 21.03 31.40
C GLY A 339 8.23 22.21 30.76
N ALA A 340 8.22 23.38 31.42
CA ALA A 340 7.57 24.57 30.91
C ALA A 340 8.25 25.13 29.64
N ALA A 341 9.58 25.03 29.53
CA ALA A 341 10.32 25.46 28.36
C ALA A 341 9.99 24.66 27.09
N ALA A 342 9.55 23.41 27.27
CA ALA A 342 9.18 22.45 26.22
C ALA A 342 7.68 22.48 25.85
N ALA A 343 6.87 23.32 26.49
CA ALA A 343 5.45 23.47 26.18
C ALA A 343 5.24 24.05 24.76
N PRO A 344 4.13 23.71 24.09
CA PRO A 344 3.80 24.27 22.77
C PRO A 344 3.65 25.79 22.85
N ARG A 345 4.09 26.50 21.80
CA ARG A 345 3.98 27.96 21.67
C ARG A 345 3.54 28.36 20.26
N THR A 346 2.76 29.42 20.14
CA THR A 346 2.40 30.04 18.85
C THR A 346 3.22 31.32 18.60
N THR A 347 3.22 31.83 17.36
CA THR A 347 3.88 33.11 17.01
C THR A 347 3.33 34.32 17.78
N THR A 348 2.07 34.26 18.20
CA THR A 348 1.34 35.32 18.91
C THR A 348 0.24 34.71 19.78
N ALA A 349 -0.19 35.42 20.83
CA ALA A 349 -1.31 35.04 21.68
C ALA A 349 -2.68 35.43 21.08
N HIS A 350 -2.70 36.32 20.08
CA HIS A 350 -3.90 36.75 19.37
C HIS A 350 -3.70 36.73 17.86
N TRP A 351 -4.66 36.16 17.12
CA TRP A 351 -4.65 36.04 15.66
C TRP A 351 -5.93 36.59 15.04
N ASP A 352 -5.80 37.59 14.16
CA ASP A 352 -6.94 38.18 13.43
C ASP A 352 -7.04 37.57 12.02
N LEU A 353 -8.17 36.92 11.72
CA LEU A 353 -8.47 36.34 10.40
C LEU A 353 -8.93 37.41 9.38
N GLY A 354 -9.06 38.66 9.81
CA GLY A 354 -9.43 39.80 8.98
C GLY A 354 -10.93 39.88 8.72
N VAL A 355 -11.28 40.40 7.54
CA VAL A 355 -12.67 40.71 7.17
C VAL A 355 -13.17 39.72 6.11
N ILE A 356 -14.22 38.95 6.41
CA ILE A 356 -14.75 37.90 5.51
C ILE A 356 -16.27 38.03 5.28
N PRO A 357 -16.80 37.60 4.11
CA PRO A 357 -18.23 37.62 3.86
C PRO A 357 -18.98 36.51 4.62
N VAL A 358 -20.20 36.79 5.08
CA VAL A 358 -21.07 35.80 5.74
C VAL A 358 -21.46 34.67 4.78
N GLY A 359 -21.50 33.44 5.27
CA GLY A 359 -21.98 32.28 4.53
C GLY A 359 -20.97 31.67 3.54
N ARG A 360 -19.77 32.23 3.41
CA ARG A 360 -18.65 31.61 2.69
C ARG A 360 -17.45 31.44 3.62
N PRO A 361 -16.70 30.32 3.51
CA PRO A 361 -15.50 30.14 4.30
C PRO A 361 -14.44 31.18 3.88
N GLY A 362 -13.84 31.85 4.86
CA GLY A 362 -12.69 32.74 4.64
C GLY A 362 -11.44 31.97 4.18
N PRO A 363 -10.42 32.66 3.64
CA PRO A 363 -9.15 32.03 3.29
C PRO A 363 -8.50 31.38 4.52
N GLU A 364 -7.82 30.26 4.32
CA GLU A 364 -7.14 29.56 5.40
C GLU A 364 -5.85 30.30 5.77
N SER A 365 -5.65 30.47 7.08
CA SER A 365 -4.44 31.09 7.64
C SER A 365 -3.62 30.02 8.37
N GLY A 366 -2.41 29.74 7.89
CA GLY A 366 -1.46 28.86 8.55
C GLY A 366 -0.80 29.54 9.75
N ILE A 367 -0.79 28.87 10.90
CA ILE A 367 -0.17 29.31 12.14
C ILE A 367 0.81 28.23 12.59
N PRO A 368 2.12 28.51 12.59
CA PRO A 368 3.08 27.54 13.05
C PRO A 368 3.02 27.39 14.57
N VAL A 369 3.14 26.15 15.03
CA VAL A 369 3.27 25.81 16.46
C VAL A 369 4.72 25.43 16.70
N PHE A 370 5.36 26.07 17.67
CA PHE A 370 6.76 25.83 18.03
C PHE A 370 6.86 24.99 19.29
N GLY A 371 7.84 24.10 19.30
CA GLY A 371 8.18 23.25 20.43
C GLY A 371 9.18 22.18 19.98
N PRO A 372 9.73 21.40 20.93
CA PRO A 372 10.53 20.23 20.59
C PRO A 372 9.75 19.24 19.71
N PRO A 373 10.41 18.30 19.00
CA PRO A 373 9.75 17.36 18.09
C PRO A 373 8.55 16.60 18.70
N VAL A 374 8.61 16.28 20.00
CA VAL A 374 7.50 15.67 20.75
C VAL A 374 6.22 16.51 20.76
N VAL A 375 6.31 17.84 20.64
CA VAL A 375 5.15 18.73 20.53
C VAL A 375 4.38 18.45 19.24
N GLN A 376 5.07 18.31 18.10
CA GLN A 376 4.41 18.01 16.83
C GLN A 376 3.82 16.61 16.82
N ALA A 377 4.55 15.64 17.38
CA ALA A 377 4.11 14.25 17.43
C ALA A 377 2.91 14.02 18.37
N THR A 378 2.61 14.95 19.27
CA THR A 378 1.53 14.82 20.27
C THR A 378 0.54 15.99 20.24
N LEU A 379 0.53 16.75 19.14
CA LEU A 379 -0.25 17.96 19.00
C LEU A 379 -1.75 17.66 18.90
N GLU A 380 -2.53 18.24 19.79
CA GLU A 380 -3.99 18.20 19.81
C GLU A 380 -4.54 19.62 19.80
N LEU A 381 -5.49 19.89 18.89
CA LEU A 381 -6.08 21.20 18.70
C LEU A 381 -7.57 21.15 19.02
N SER A 382 -8.05 22.12 19.80
CA SER A 382 -9.47 22.22 20.14
C SER A 382 -9.94 23.66 20.21
N SER A 383 -11.22 23.89 19.90
CA SER A 383 -11.90 25.16 20.10
C SER A 383 -13.36 24.92 20.44
N ASP A 384 -13.92 25.79 21.27
CA ASP A 384 -15.32 25.85 21.64
C ASP A 384 -16.17 26.68 20.66
N SER A 385 -15.51 27.38 19.73
CA SER A 385 -16.13 28.37 18.86
C SER A 385 -16.66 27.72 17.58
N GLU A 386 -17.99 27.57 17.46
CA GLU A 386 -18.63 26.90 16.32
C GLU A 386 -18.37 27.56 14.95
N TRP A 387 -18.01 28.85 14.95
CA TRP A 387 -17.69 29.62 13.76
C TRP A 387 -16.26 29.42 13.27
N LEU A 388 -15.38 28.86 14.11
CA LEU A 388 -13.97 28.66 13.83
C LEU A 388 -13.73 27.21 13.39
N ARG A 389 -12.98 27.05 12.30
CA ARG A 389 -12.52 25.77 11.78
C ARG A 389 -11.01 25.70 11.92
N ILE A 390 -10.55 24.61 12.51
CA ILE A 390 -9.14 24.35 12.76
C ILE A 390 -8.80 23.03 12.08
N ARG A 391 -7.69 23.01 11.36
CA ARG A 391 -7.11 21.79 10.80
C ARG A 391 -5.64 21.71 11.19
N PRO A 392 -5.14 20.57 11.68
CA PRO A 392 -3.71 20.38 11.84
C PRO A 392 -3.03 20.41 10.46
N THR A 393 -1.79 20.90 10.42
CA THR A 393 -0.95 20.95 9.21
C THR A 393 0.46 20.52 9.58
N VAL A 394 1.27 20.15 8.59
CA VAL A 394 2.66 19.71 8.80
C VAL A 394 3.51 20.76 9.53
N GLU A 395 3.17 22.05 9.39
CA GLU A 395 3.88 23.17 10.03
C GLU A 395 3.23 23.66 11.34
N GLY A 396 2.06 23.13 11.73
CA GLY A 396 1.29 23.59 12.90
C GLY A 396 -0.22 23.46 12.70
N MET A 397 -0.94 24.57 12.55
CA MET A 397 -2.39 24.56 12.38
C MET A 397 -2.89 25.58 11.34
N ALA A 398 -3.92 25.24 10.58
CA ALA A 398 -4.64 26.14 9.70
C ALA A 398 -5.98 26.55 10.30
N LEU A 399 -6.25 27.85 10.32
CA LEU A 399 -7.50 28.43 10.81
C LEU A 399 -8.33 29.00 9.65
N SER A 400 -9.64 28.80 9.70
CA SER A 400 -10.60 29.52 8.86
C SER A 400 -11.89 29.79 9.63
N ALA A 401 -12.66 30.77 9.18
CA ALA A 401 -13.92 31.14 9.81
C ALA A 401 -15.09 31.02 8.84
N LEU A 402 -16.24 30.59 9.36
CA LEU A 402 -17.52 30.56 8.67
C LEU A 402 -18.62 30.99 9.63
N THR A 403 -19.11 32.21 9.46
CA THR A 403 -20.20 32.76 10.27
C THR A 403 -21.51 32.80 9.50
N ARG A 404 -22.62 32.80 10.23
CA ARG A 404 -23.99 32.86 9.67
C ARG A 404 -24.60 34.26 9.69
N GLU A 405 -24.02 35.17 10.46
CA GLU A 405 -24.50 36.55 10.62
C GLU A 405 -23.32 37.53 10.56
N PRO A 406 -23.54 38.80 10.15
CA PRO A 406 -22.50 39.83 10.18
C PRO A 406 -22.19 40.23 11.63
N GLY A 407 -20.92 40.40 11.96
CA GLY A 407 -20.50 40.82 13.30
C GLY A 407 -19.00 40.65 13.53
N VAL A 408 -18.54 41.06 14.72
CA VAL A 408 -17.19 40.75 15.20
C VAL A 408 -17.29 39.53 16.09
N TYR A 409 -16.49 38.51 15.81
CA TYR A 409 -16.44 37.26 16.55
C TYR A 409 -15.05 37.07 17.15
N GLU A 410 -15.01 36.62 18.39
CA GLU A 410 -13.79 36.27 19.11
C GLU A 410 -13.97 34.88 19.73
N GLY A 411 -12.91 34.09 19.72
CA GLY A 411 -12.92 32.67 20.06
C GLY A 411 -11.54 32.18 20.42
N HIS A 412 -11.47 31.02 21.05
CA HIS A 412 -10.22 30.52 21.61
C HIS A 412 -9.84 29.18 21.00
N VAL A 413 -8.56 29.00 20.73
CA VAL A 413 -7.95 27.74 20.28
C VAL A 413 -6.99 27.26 21.36
N ILE A 414 -7.29 26.09 21.93
CA ILE A 414 -6.40 25.43 22.88
C ILE A 414 -5.52 24.46 22.10
N VAL A 415 -4.22 24.72 22.16
CA VAL A 415 -3.15 23.90 21.58
C VAL A 415 -2.56 23.05 22.70
N ARG A 416 -2.86 21.75 22.71
CA ARG A 416 -2.35 20.78 23.69
C ARG A 416 -1.26 19.93 23.05
N ALA A 417 -0.26 19.60 23.84
CA ALA A 417 0.73 18.58 23.50
C ALA A 417 1.07 17.78 24.77
N ALA A 418 1.77 16.66 24.62
CA ALA A 418 2.21 15.89 25.77
C ALA A 418 3.04 16.73 26.74
N THR A 419 3.79 17.74 26.28
CA THR A 419 4.63 18.61 27.10
C THR A 419 3.88 19.75 27.81
N GLY A 420 2.65 20.09 27.40
CA GLY A 420 1.87 21.17 28.00
C GLY A 420 0.79 21.70 27.07
N GLU A 421 0.17 22.81 27.44
CA GLU A 421 -0.86 23.47 26.63
C GLU A 421 -0.61 24.98 26.52
N CYS A 422 -1.02 25.58 25.41
CA CYS A 422 -1.13 27.02 25.26
C CYS A 422 -2.45 27.40 24.59
N GLU A 423 -2.83 28.67 24.71
CA GLU A 423 -4.09 29.20 24.22
C GLU A 423 -3.82 30.32 23.21
N LEU A 424 -4.52 30.28 22.08
CA LEU A 424 -4.53 31.32 21.05
C LEU A 424 -5.93 31.92 20.96
N THR A 425 -6.03 33.23 21.16
CA THR A 425 -7.26 33.97 20.90
C THR A 425 -7.35 34.29 19.40
N VAL A 426 -8.51 34.07 18.79
CA VAL A 426 -8.75 34.28 17.36
C VAL A 426 -9.93 35.21 17.17
N SER A 427 -9.77 36.24 16.35
CA SER A 427 -10.85 37.16 16.00
C SER A 427 -11.11 37.17 14.49
N VAL A 428 -12.35 37.51 14.12
CA VAL A 428 -12.75 37.75 12.72
C VAL A 428 -13.88 38.77 12.67
N THR A 429 -13.87 39.62 11.64
CA THR A 429 -15.00 40.53 11.35
C THR A 429 -15.74 40.05 10.10
N THR A 430 -17.06 39.93 10.17
CA THR A 430 -17.87 39.46 9.03
C THR A 430 -18.91 40.48 8.60
N TYR A 431 -19.14 40.56 7.27
CA TYR A 431 -20.10 41.49 6.66
C TYR A 431 -21.11 40.75 5.77
N ALA A 432 -22.29 41.33 5.62
CA ALA A 432 -23.27 40.83 4.65
C ALA A 432 -22.83 41.21 3.24
N GLU A 433 -22.61 40.22 2.37
CA GLU A 433 -22.31 40.44 0.96
C GLU A 433 -23.57 41.06 0.31
N THR A 434 -23.55 42.38 0.08
CA THR A 434 -24.54 43.00 -0.80
C THR A 434 -24.04 42.81 -2.23
N VAL A 435 -24.93 42.44 -3.15
CA VAL A 435 -24.62 42.26 -4.57
C VAL A 435 -24.21 43.62 -5.17
N ALA A 436 -22.95 44.00 -5.01
CA ALA A 436 -22.26 45.07 -5.73
C ALA A 436 -20.74 44.91 -5.51
N ASP A 437 -19.99 44.95 -6.62
CA ASP A 437 -18.53 44.94 -6.76
C ASP A 437 -17.81 43.59 -6.89
N VAL A 438 -17.97 42.97 -8.08
CA VAL A 438 -16.85 42.31 -8.77
C VAL A 438 -16.42 43.24 -9.92
N PRO A 439 -15.17 43.72 -9.98
CA PRO A 439 -14.71 44.54 -11.10
C PRO A 439 -14.60 43.70 -12.37
N ALA A 440 -15.26 44.16 -13.43
CA ALA A 440 -15.21 43.54 -14.75
C ALA A 440 -13.78 43.64 -15.33
N THR A 441 -13.19 42.50 -15.68
CA THR A 441 -12.00 42.46 -16.53
C THR A 441 -12.45 42.42 -17.99
N ASP A 442 -12.08 43.47 -18.73
CA ASP A 442 -12.32 43.64 -20.16
C ASP A 442 -11.62 42.55 -20.98
N VAL A 443 -12.40 41.77 -21.73
CA VAL A 443 -11.94 41.07 -22.93
C VAL A 443 -12.91 41.42 -24.06
N PRO A 444 -12.46 42.05 -25.16
CA PRO A 444 -13.36 42.54 -26.20
C PRO A 444 -13.78 41.40 -27.15
N VAL A 445 -15.08 41.16 -27.24
CA VAL A 445 -15.70 40.32 -28.29
C VAL A 445 -16.51 41.25 -29.22
N PRO A 446 -16.33 41.16 -30.56
CA PRO A 446 -16.92 42.14 -31.48
C PRO A 446 -18.43 42.01 -31.60
N ALA A 447 -19.07 43.17 -31.75
CA ALA A 447 -20.50 43.39 -31.70
C ALA A 447 -21.31 42.69 -32.81
N VAL A 448 -22.46 42.12 -32.44
CA VAL A 448 -23.61 42.00 -33.33
C VAL A 448 -24.85 42.51 -32.58
N THR A 449 -25.37 43.63 -33.07
CA THR A 449 -26.49 44.39 -32.55
C THR A 449 -27.82 43.64 -32.68
N LEU A 450 -28.51 43.43 -31.57
CA LEU A 450 -29.95 43.13 -31.52
C LEU A 450 -30.73 44.45 -31.54
N LEU A 451 -31.79 44.52 -32.35
CA LEU A 451 -32.83 45.53 -32.23
C LEU A 451 -34.07 44.88 -31.57
N GLY A 452 -34.38 45.32 -30.34
CA GLY A 452 -35.67 45.09 -29.68
C GLY A 452 -36.81 45.94 -30.31
N PRO A 453 -37.99 46.05 -29.68
CA PRO A 453 -38.10 46.52 -28.29
C PRO A 453 -39.16 45.83 -27.39
N GLU A 454 -38.88 45.92 -26.10
CA GLU A 454 -39.78 45.87 -24.92
C GLU A 454 -40.83 47.03 -24.95
N PRO A 455 -41.95 47.04 -24.17
CA PRO A 455 -41.84 47.20 -22.70
C PRO A 455 -43.00 46.75 -21.76
N SER A 456 -42.60 46.45 -20.52
CA SER A 456 -43.08 46.95 -19.21
C SER A 456 -44.57 46.92 -18.76
N THR A 457 -44.78 46.48 -17.50
CA THR A 457 -45.22 47.27 -16.29
C THR A 457 -45.89 46.35 -15.23
N ALA A 458 -45.25 46.07 -14.09
CA ALA A 458 -45.33 46.75 -12.77
C ALA A 458 -46.72 46.69 -12.06
N ARG A 459 -46.91 45.80 -11.05
CA ARG A 459 -46.92 46.02 -9.56
C ARG A 459 -48.30 46.46 -8.96
N PRO A 460 -48.60 46.39 -7.63
CA PRO A 460 -48.19 45.46 -6.54
C PRO A 460 -49.24 45.21 -5.38
N VAL A 461 -48.83 44.40 -4.38
CA VAL A 461 -49.23 44.29 -2.93
C VAL A 461 -50.65 43.83 -2.51
N GLY A 462 -50.72 42.81 -1.62
CA GLY A 462 -51.87 42.62 -0.70
C GLY A 462 -51.91 41.26 0.04
N ARG A 463 -52.01 41.29 1.38
CA ARG A 463 -51.83 40.20 2.36
C ARG A 463 -53.12 39.38 2.65
N ARG A 464 -52.92 38.12 3.10
CA ARG A 464 -53.68 37.29 4.10
C ARG A 464 -54.83 36.32 3.67
N LEU A 465 -54.57 35.05 4.05
CA LEU A 465 -55.36 34.01 4.75
C LEU A 465 -56.69 33.41 4.20
N LEU A 466 -56.70 32.07 4.31
CA LEU A 466 -57.79 31.12 4.67
C LEU A 466 -58.80 30.64 3.60
N VAL A 467 -58.57 29.39 3.20
CA VAL A 467 -59.49 28.22 3.32
C VAL A 467 -60.61 27.97 2.30
N ARG A 468 -60.52 26.75 1.74
CA ARG A 468 -61.52 25.77 1.23
C ARG A 468 -61.90 25.74 -0.26
N ALA A 469 -61.37 24.67 -0.87
CA ALA A 469 -62.08 23.58 -1.54
C ALA A 469 -62.81 23.86 -2.86
N HIS A 470 -62.35 23.22 -3.94
CA HIS A 470 -63.09 22.25 -4.78
C HIS A 470 -62.19 21.78 -5.94
N ALA A 471 -61.60 20.59 -5.83
CA ALA A 471 -61.19 19.75 -6.97
C ALA A 471 -60.77 18.34 -6.49
N ALA A 472 -61.66 17.68 -5.73
CA ALA A 472 -61.56 16.27 -5.41
C ALA A 472 -62.44 15.48 -6.39
N VAL A 473 -61.89 15.07 -7.56
CA VAL A 473 -62.42 13.94 -8.36
C VAL A 473 -61.32 13.18 -9.13
N ALA A 474 -60.16 13.75 -9.46
CA ALA A 474 -59.15 13.03 -10.27
C ALA A 474 -58.14 12.15 -9.50
N ALA A 475 -58.13 12.19 -8.16
CA ALA A 475 -57.12 11.50 -7.33
C ALA A 475 -57.59 10.13 -6.77
N LEU A 476 -58.78 9.65 -7.11
CA LEU A 476 -59.35 8.40 -6.57
C LEU A 476 -59.24 7.18 -7.50
N GLY A 477 -58.69 7.32 -8.71
CA GLY A 477 -58.48 6.20 -9.64
C GLY A 477 -57.06 5.59 -9.61
N ALA A 478 -56.03 6.41 -9.38
CA ALA A 478 -54.64 5.96 -9.43
C ALA A 478 -54.16 5.29 -8.13
N GLY A 479 -54.75 5.66 -6.99
CA GLY A 479 -54.43 5.05 -5.70
C GLY A 479 -54.85 3.59 -5.60
N THR A 480 -56.00 3.22 -6.15
CA THR A 480 -56.58 1.89 -5.93
C THR A 480 -55.86 0.78 -6.70
N VAL A 481 -55.30 1.08 -7.89
CA VAL A 481 -54.56 0.10 -8.71
C VAL A 481 -53.13 -0.12 -8.18
N LEU A 482 -52.47 0.95 -7.70
CA LEU A 482 -51.15 0.83 -7.08
C LEU A 482 -51.21 0.12 -5.72
N THR A 483 -52.30 0.30 -4.97
CA THR A 483 -52.48 -0.37 -3.67
C THR A 483 -52.88 -1.84 -3.82
N LEU A 484 -53.60 -2.23 -4.89
CA LEU A 484 -53.89 -3.64 -5.18
C LEU A 484 -52.66 -4.40 -5.72
N GLY A 485 -51.82 -3.77 -6.52
CA GLY A 485 -50.58 -4.39 -7.03
C GLY A 485 -49.55 -4.64 -5.93
N ILE A 486 -49.42 -3.71 -4.98
CA ILE A 486 -48.45 -3.82 -3.88
C ILE A 486 -48.94 -4.76 -2.76
N ARG A 487 -50.25 -4.89 -2.53
CA ARG A 487 -50.77 -5.88 -1.55
C ARG A 487 -50.73 -7.33 -2.05
N ALA A 488 -50.69 -7.58 -3.35
CA ALA A 488 -50.52 -8.93 -3.89
C ALA A 488 -49.06 -9.44 -3.84
N ALA A 489 -48.09 -8.53 -3.70
CA ALA A 489 -46.66 -8.84 -3.62
C ALA A 489 -46.15 -9.16 -2.20
N LEU A 490 -47.04 -9.17 -1.20
CA LEU A 490 -46.70 -9.42 0.21
C LEU A 490 -47.26 -10.73 0.77
N VAL A 491 -47.58 -11.70 -0.08
CA VAL A 491 -47.85 -13.09 0.35
C VAL A 491 -46.55 -13.90 0.22
N PRO A 492 -45.98 -14.42 1.32
CA PRO A 492 -44.76 -15.23 1.24
C PRO A 492 -45.06 -16.54 0.49
N GLY A 493 -44.23 -16.88 -0.52
CA GLY A 493 -44.19 -18.23 -1.09
C GLY A 493 -44.56 -18.43 -2.57
N ARG A 494 -44.67 -17.40 -3.41
CA ARG A 494 -44.78 -17.57 -4.88
C ARG A 494 -43.77 -16.74 -5.65
N GLN A 495 -42.95 -17.41 -6.48
CA GLN A 495 -42.05 -16.75 -7.43
C GLN A 495 -42.85 -16.21 -8.62
N PHE A 496 -42.73 -14.91 -8.91
CA PHE A 496 -43.21 -14.32 -10.16
C PHE A 496 -42.07 -14.32 -11.19
N THR A 497 -42.33 -14.88 -12.36
CA THR A 497 -41.40 -14.80 -13.50
C THR A 497 -41.46 -13.41 -14.15
N GLY A 498 -40.34 -12.94 -14.70
CA GLY A 498 -40.20 -11.60 -15.32
C GLY A 498 -41.28 -11.23 -16.35
N ALA A 499 -41.94 -12.23 -16.96
CA ALA A 499 -43.09 -12.04 -17.84
C ALA A 499 -44.28 -11.31 -17.17
N HIS A 500 -44.50 -11.49 -15.86
CA HIS A 500 -45.62 -10.90 -15.14
C HIS A 500 -45.44 -9.40 -14.87
N VAL A 501 -44.19 -8.98 -14.63
CA VAL A 501 -43.82 -7.56 -14.45
C VAL A 501 -43.89 -6.83 -15.79
N ILE A 502 -43.46 -7.49 -16.88
CA ILE A 502 -43.58 -6.96 -18.25
C ILE A 502 -45.05 -6.75 -18.63
N LEU A 503 -45.93 -7.71 -18.32
CA LEU A 503 -47.35 -7.59 -18.62
C LEU A 503 -48.00 -6.44 -17.83
N ALA A 504 -47.61 -6.24 -16.58
CA ALA A 504 -48.09 -5.12 -15.75
C ALA A 504 -47.61 -3.75 -16.30
N ALA A 505 -46.33 -3.64 -16.69
CA ALA A 505 -45.77 -2.41 -17.25
C ALA A 505 -46.38 -2.06 -18.61
N VAL A 506 -46.57 -3.05 -19.50
CA VAL A 506 -47.24 -2.87 -20.81
C VAL A 506 -48.70 -2.45 -20.61
N THR A 507 -49.39 -3.00 -19.62
CA THR A 507 -50.79 -2.64 -19.31
C THR A 507 -50.91 -1.21 -18.79
N VAL A 508 -49.99 -0.77 -17.93
CA VAL A 508 -49.92 0.63 -17.45
C VAL A 508 -49.63 1.59 -18.60
N LEU A 509 -48.71 1.24 -19.50
CA LEU A 509 -48.40 2.07 -20.67
C LEU A 509 -49.59 2.17 -21.65
N TYR A 510 -50.34 1.07 -21.83
CA TYR A 510 -51.54 1.03 -22.67
C TYR A 510 -52.70 1.85 -22.08
N LEU A 511 -52.83 1.87 -20.74
CA LEU A 511 -53.86 2.64 -20.02
C LEU A 511 -53.54 4.14 -19.95
N MET A 512 -52.27 4.53 -20.02
CA MET A 512 -51.83 5.94 -20.02
C MET A 512 -51.82 6.56 -21.44
N ALA A 513 -51.86 5.74 -22.49
CA ALA A 513 -51.83 6.20 -23.89
C ALA A 513 -52.91 7.26 -24.25
N PRO A 514 -54.16 7.20 -23.76
CA PRO A 514 -55.18 8.22 -24.09
C PRO A 514 -54.86 9.61 -23.52
N ALA A 515 -54.09 9.68 -22.42
CA ALA A 515 -53.74 10.93 -21.76
C ALA A 515 -52.52 11.63 -22.37
N LEU A 516 -51.68 10.90 -23.12
CA LEU A 516 -50.47 11.42 -23.78
C LEU A 516 -50.70 11.92 -25.21
N ILE A 517 -51.79 11.50 -25.86
CA ILE A 517 -52.15 11.91 -27.24
C ILE A 517 -52.30 13.43 -27.42
N PRO A 518 -52.81 14.22 -26.46
CA PRO A 518 -52.91 15.68 -26.63
C PRO A 518 -51.56 16.42 -26.54
N LEU A 519 -50.51 15.80 -25.96
CA LEU A 519 -49.22 16.46 -25.73
C LEU A 519 -48.30 16.48 -26.96
N ILE A 520 -48.56 15.63 -27.97
CA ILE A 520 -47.75 15.50 -29.19
C ILE A 520 -48.25 16.43 -30.32
N GLY A 521 -49.32 17.20 -30.09
CA GLY A 521 -49.97 18.07 -31.08
C GLY A 521 -49.23 19.38 -31.46
N ARG A 522 -47.90 19.47 -31.33
CA ARG A 522 -47.14 20.69 -31.68
C ARG A 522 -45.93 20.50 -32.59
N THR A 523 -45.84 19.40 -33.35
CA THR A 523 -44.86 19.28 -34.45
C THR A 523 -45.57 19.14 -35.81
N ARG A 524 -45.19 20.01 -36.76
CA ARG A 524 -45.73 20.03 -38.13
C ARG A 524 -45.29 18.76 -38.87
N LEU A 525 -46.22 17.84 -39.10
CA LEU A 525 -46.07 16.71 -40.03
C LEU A 525 -47.20 16.74 -41.07
N PRO A 526 -46.99 16.21 -42.29
CA PRO A 526 -47.94 16.34 -43.40
C PRO A 526 -49.27 15.64 -43.10
N ARG A 527 -50.35 16.14 -43.72
CA ARG A 527 -51.76 15.75 -43.48
C ARG A 527 -52.00 14.25 -43.75
N LEU A 528 -51.76 13.41 -42.75
CA LEU A 528 -52.24 12.03 -42.71
C LEU A 528 -53.70 12.00 -42.21
N SER A 529 -54.48 11.04 -42.72
CA SER A 529 -55.86 10.81 -42.24
C SER A 529 -55.87 10.40 -40.76
N PRO A 530 -57.01 10.49 -40.05
CA PRO A 530 -57.07 10.16 -38.62
C PRO A 530 -56.56 8.74 -38.29
N ARG A 531 -56.78 7.78 -39.21
CA ARG A 531 -56.21 6.42 -39.11
C ARG A 531 -54.69 6.39 -39.37
N GLY A 532 -54.18 7.22 -40.28
CA GLY A 532 -52.75 7.34 -40.56
C GLY A 532 -51.96 7.98 -39.42
N GLN A 533 -52.53 8.94 -38.71
CA GLN A 533 -51.93 9.54 -37.50
C GLN A 533 -51.87 8.53 -36.34
N LEU A 534 -52.90 7.70 -36.19
CA LEU A 534 -52.90 6.63 -35.19
C LEU A 534 -51.84 5.56 -35.51
N LEU A 535 -51.73 5.13 -36.77
CA LEU A 535 -50.69 4.17 -37.18
C LEU A 535 -49.27 4.74 -37.08
N HIS A 536 -49.05 6.01 -37.43
CA HIS A 536 -47.73 6.65 -37.26
C HIS A 536 -47.38 6.86 -35.78
N GLY A 537 -48.36 7.21 -34.93
CA GLY A 537 -48.16 7.32 -33.48
C GLY A 537 -47.83 5.96 -32.86
N VAL A 538 -48.52 4.89 -33.27
CA VAL A 538 -48.24 3.52 -32.83
C VAL A 538 -46.89 3.03 -33.37
N ALA A 539 -46.51 3.35 -34.60
CA ALA A 539 -45.20 3.04 -35.17
C ALA A 539 -44.05 3.81 -34.48
N ALA A 540 -44.25 5.08 -34.16
CA ALA A 540 -43.29 5.90 -33.42
C ALA A 540 -43.14 5.43 -31.97
N LEU A 541 -44.24 5.10 -31.28
CA LEU A 541 -44.20 4.52 -29.93
C LEU A 541 -43.66 3.08 -29.90
N SER A 542 -43.83 2.30 -30.95
CA SER A 542 -43.19 0.98 -31.06
C SER A 542 -41.72 1.09 -31.44
N THR A 543 -41.30 2.10 -32.20
CA THR A 543 -39.87 2.33 -32.49
C THR A 543 -39.15 2.90 -31.26
N VAL A 544 -39.75 3.87 -30.56
CA VAL A 544 -39.24 4.38 -29.27
C VAL A 544 -39.35 3.31 -28.19
N GLY A 545 -40.41 2.51 -28.17
CA GLY A 545 -40.58 1.37 -27.29
C GLY A 545 -39.54 0.28 -27.54
N VAL A 546 -39.21 -0.03 -28.80
CA VAL A 546 -38.15 -0.99 -29.16
C VAL A 546 -36.76 -0.42 -28.88
N VAL A 547 -36.53 0.88 -29.06
CA VAL A 547 -35.25 1.53 -28.73
C VAL A 547 -35.06 1.64 -27.22
N VAL A 548 -36.12 1.97 -26.46
CA VAL A 548 -36.12 2.01 -24.99
C VAL A 548 -36.06 0.61 -24.41
N VAL A 549 -36.72 -0.38 -25.02
CA VAL A 549 -36.56 -1.80 -24.67
C VAL A 549 -35.21 -2.32 -25.13
N ALA A 550 -34.56 -1.81 -26.18
CA ALA A 550 -33.17 -2.16 -26.52
C ALA A 550 -32.14 -1.45 -25.64
N LEU A 551 -32.47 -0.28 -25.08
CA LEU A 551 -31.69 0.44 -24.07
C LEU A 551 -31.89 -0.15 -22.66
N LEU A 552 -33.07 -0.69 -22.35
CA LEU A 552 -33.40 -1.35 -21.08
C LEU A 552 -33.12 -2.87 -21.11
N LEU A 553 -33.18 -3.50 -22.28
CA LEU A 553 -32.57 -4.80 -22.60
C LEU A 553 -31.17 -4.62 -23.18
N GLY A 554 -30.56 -3.45 -22.96
CA GLY A 554 -29.13 -3.35 -22.83
C GLY A 554 -28.75 -4.28 -21.70
N ARG A 555 -28.63 -5.57 -22.02
CA ARG A 555 -27.81 -6.48 -21.26
C ARG A 555 -26.51 -5.69 -21.05
N PRO A 556 -25.96 -5.63 -19.83
CA PRO A 556 -24.52 -5.45 -19.80
C PRO A 556 -24.00 -6.56 -20.72
N ALA A 557 -23.49 -6.20 -21.89
CA ALA A 557 -22.45 -7.03 -22.44
C ALA A 557 -21.43 -7.01 -21.31
N ASP A 558 -21.29 -8.13 -20.60
CA ASP A 558 -20.25 -8.32 -19.61
C ASP A 558 -19.01 -7.63 -20.18
N GLY A 559 -18.48 -6.59 -19.53
CA GLY A 559 -17.37 -5.80 -20.10
C GLY A 559 -16.19 -6.69 -20.52
N THR A 560 -16.09 -7.86 -19.89
CA THR A 560 -15.21 -8.98 -20.20
C THR A 560 -15.45 -9.63 -21.57
N LEU A 561 -16.69 -9.79 -22.06
CA LEU A 561 -16.98 -10.33 -23.39
C LEU A 561 -16.66 -9.31 -24.49
N ALA A 562 -17.06 -8.04 -24.30
CA ALA A 562 -16.79 -6.96 -25.26
C ALA A 562 -15.28 -6.75 -25.50
N ARG A 563 -14.46 -6.98 -24.48
CA ARG A 563 -12.98 -6.91 -24.54
C ARG A 563 -12.36 -7.90 -25.53
N TYR A 564 -12.93 -9.09 -25.71
CA TYR A 564 -12.40 -10.15 -26.58
C TYR A 564 -13.10 -10.22 -27.94
N ASP A 565 -14.02 -9.31 -28.24
CA ASP A 565 -14.71 -9.23 -29.53
C ASP A 565 -13.86 -8.59 -30.63
N ARG A 566 -12.74 -7.95 -30.27
CA ARG A 566 -11.81 -7.26 -31.18
C ARG A 566 -10.37 -7.66 -30.89
N PRO A 567 -9.48 -7.59 -31.90
CA PRO A 567 -8.07 -7.77 -31.65
C PRO A 567 -7.57 -6.64 -30.75
N ARG A 568 -6.75 -7.02 -29.78
CA ARG A 568 -5.98 -6.12 -28.93
C ARG A 568 -4.80 -5.58 -29.74
N GLY A 569 -4.37 -4.34 -29.49
CA GLY A 569 -3.12 -3.81 -30.03
C GLY A 569 -1.92 -4.62 -29.55
N ASP A 570 -0.80 -4.55 -30.25
CA ASP A 570 0.37 -5.39 -29.99
C ASP A 570 1.46 -4.65 -29.21
N ILE A 571 2.22 -5.40 -28.42
CA ILE A 571 3.42 -4.89 -27.75
C ILE A 571 4.57 -5.12 -28.72
N LEU A 572 5.32 -4.06 -29.02
CA LEU A 572 6.38 -4.08 -30.02
C LEU A 572 7.76 -4.01 -29.37
N VAL A 573 8.70 -4.79 -29.90
CA VAL A 573 10.14 -4.72 -29.62
C VAL A 573 10.82 -4.38 -30.93
N GLU A 574 11.50 -3.24 -30.99
CA GLU A 574 12.11 -2.72 -32.24
C GLU A 574 11.13 -2.69 -33.42
N ASP A 575 9.89 -2.24 -33.14
CA ASP A 575 8.77 -2.13 -34.09
C ASP A 575 8.22 -3.47 -34.61
N GLU A 576 8.71 -4.61 -34.12
CA GLU A 576 8.19 -5.95 -34.40
C GLU A 576 7.26 -6.43 -33.26
N PRO A 577 6.06 -6.96 -33.58
CA PRO A 577 5.10 -7.41 -32.56
C PRO A 577 5.56 -8.69 -31.85
N ILE A 578 5.70 -8.62 -30.53
CA ILE A 578 5.95 -9.79 -29.67
C ILE A 578 4.65 -10.38 -29.09
N THR A 579 3.53 -9.68 -29.26
CA THR A 579 2.19 -10.18 -28.93
C THR A 579 1.29 -10.11 -30.16
N GLY A 580 0.14 -10.79 -30.09
CA GLY A 580 -0.82 -10.84 -31.18
C GLY A 580 -2.22 -11.24 -30.70
N SER A 581 -3.19 -11.26 -31.60
CA SER A 581 -4.57 -11.67 -31.32
C SER A 581 -5.05 -12.72 -32.33
N LYS A 582 -5.26 -13.96 -31.89
CA LYS A 582 -5.76 -15.06 -32.72
C LYS A 582 -7.28 -15.18 -32.64
N ASP A 583 -7.95 -15.15 -33.79
CA ASP A 583 -9.39 -15.43 -33.88
C ASP A 583 -9.66 -16.93 -33.64
N THR A 584 -10.42 -17.22 -32.59
CA THR A 584 -10.82 -18.57 -32.18
C THR A 584 -12.25 -18.93 -32.62
N GLY A 585 -13.01 -17.97 -33.18
CA GLY A 585 -14.41 -18.15 -33.56
C GLY A 585 -15.39 -18.37 -32.39
N GLY A 586 -14.91 -18.30 -31.15
CA GLY A 586 -15.71 -18.46 -29.93
C GLY A 586 -16.43 -17.17 -29.48
N LYS A 587 -17.15 -17.26 -28.35
CA LYS A 587 -17.82 -16.10 -27.73
C LYS A 587 -16.84 -15.02 -27.26
N GLN A 588 -15.65 -15.43 -26.80
CA GLN A 588 -14.50 -14.55 -26.63
C GLN A 588 -13.61 -14.75 -27.85
N ARG A 589 -13.89 -13.98 -28.90
CA ARG A 589 -13.41 -14.26 -30.25
C ARG A 589 -11.89 -14.28 -30.34
N TYR A 590 -11.22 -13.28 -29.79
CA TYR A 590 -9.78 -13.14 -29.88
C TYR A 590 -9.07 -13.64 -28.62
N GLN A 591 -8.15 -14.60 -28.79
CA GLN A 591 -7.22 -15.07 -27.77
C GLN A 591 -5.86 -14.40 -27.98
N ARG A 592 -5.21 -13.96 -26.90
CA ARG A 592 -3.89 -13.35 -26.97
C ARG A 592 -2.82 -14.40 -27.33
N THR A 593 -1.86 -14.03 -28.18
CA THR A 593 -0.70 -14.86 -28.56
C THR A 593 0.60 -14.13 -28.24
N TYR A 594 1.68 -14.89 -28.02
CA TYR A 594 2.99 -14.35 -27.68
C TYR A 594 4.07 -15.03 -28.52
N SER A 595 4.89 -14.22 -29.20
CA SER A 595 6.10 -14.67 -29.88
C SER A 595 7.22 -14.74 -28.85
N ASP A 596 7.92 -15.89 -28.79
CA ASP A 596 8.95 -16.14 -27.78
C ASP A 596 8.50 -15.79 -26.34
N GLY A 597 7.30 -16.24 -25.94
CA GLY A 597 6.66 -15.81 -24.69
C GLY A 597 7.54 -15.86 -23.44
N GLN A 598 8.39 -16.89 -23.30
CA GLN A 598 9.35 -16.99 -22.18
C GLN A 598 10.39 -15.85 -22.16
N LEU A 599 10.84 -15.41 -23.34
CA LEU A 599 11.86 -14.36 -23.47
C LEU A 599 11.31 -12.99 -23.01
N TYR A 600 10.03 -12.73 -23.25
CA TYR A 600 9.42 -11.41 -23.04
C TYR A 600 8.40 -11.34 -21.89
N ALA A 601 8.08 -12.44 -21.20
CA ALA A 601 7.06 -12.44 -20.14
C ALA A 601 7.33 -11.46 -18.98
N ALA A 602 8.60 -11.17 -18.67
CA ALA A 602 8.97 -10.16 -17.66
C ALA A 602 8.70 -8.70 -18.13
N VAL A 603 8.52 -8.49 -19.43
CA VAL A 603 8.15 -7.22 -20.06
C VAL A 603 6.65 -7.18 -20.31
N SER A 604 6.12 -8.13 -21.10
CA SER A 604 4.71 -8.15 -21.50
C SER A 604 3.78 -8.44 -20.33
N GLY A 605 4.18 -9.34 -19.43
CA GLY A 605 3.23 -10.04 -18.57
C GLY A 605 2.33 -10.94 -19.40
N TYR A 606 1.06 -11.01 -19.02
CA TYR A 606 0.06 -11.79 -19.73
C TYR A 606 -1.28 -11.06 -19.80
N ALA A 607 -2.08 -11.49 -20.76
CA ALA A 607 -3.50 -11.26 -20.89
C ALA A 607 -4.18 -12.60 -21.20
N SER A 608 -5.05 -13.03 -20.30
CA SER A 608 -5.76 -14.29 -20.33
C SER A 608 -7.27 -14.07 -20.22
N GLN A 609 -8.01 -14.81 -21.04
CA GLN A 609 -9.48 -14.83 -21.00
C GLN A 609 -10.03 -15.31 -19.66
N ALA A 610 -9.30 -16.18 -18.95
CA ALA A 610 -9.69 -16.73 -17.65
C ALA A 610 -9.01 -16.04 -16.47
N PHE A 611 -7.76 -15.58 -16.61
CA PHE A 611 -6.91 -15.18 -15.48
C PHE A 611 -6.58 -13.67 -15.41
N GLY A 612 -7.14 -12.87 -16.32
CA GLY A 612 -6.97 -11.41 -16.34
C GLY A 612 -5.66 -10.96 -17.00
N THR A 613 -5.15 -9.79 -16.61
CA THR A 613 -3.91 -9.23 -17.15
C THR A 613 -2.86 -8.94 -16.07
N SER A 614 -1.60 -8.78 -16.48
CA SER A 614 -0.48 -8.34 -15.65
C SER A 614 0.55 -7.51 -16.43
N LEU A 615 1.47 -6.84 -15.73
CA LEU A 615 2.56 -6.03 -16.28
C LEU A 615 2.12 -5.08 -17.40
N LEU A 616 2.83 -4.99 -18.54
CA LEU A 616 2.48 -4.05 -19.62
C LEU A 616 1.11 -4.35 -20.22
N GLU A 617 0.72 -5.63 -20.31
CA GLU A 617 -0.64 -6.02 -20.71
C GLU A 617 -1.71 -5.48 -19.75
N GLN A 618 -1.38 -5.14 -18.51
CA GLN A 618 -2.30 -4.49 -17.57
C GLN A 618 -2.15 -2.97 -17.53
N VAL A 619 -0.93 -2.46 -17.46
CA VAL A 619 -0.67 -1.02 -17.33
C VAL A 619 -1.14 -0.27 -18.57
N GLU A 620 -0.95 -0.87 -19.75
CA GLU A 620 -1.35 -0.28 -21.03
C GLU A 620 -2.71 -0.80 -21.51
N ASP A 621 -3.55 -1.32 -20.60
CA ASP A 621 -4.80 -1.97 -20.98
C ASP A 621 -5.74 -1.05 -21.76
N GLU A 622 -5.80 0.22 -21.36
CA GLU A 622 -6.62 1.23 -22.01
C GLU A 622 -6.15 1.53 -23.45
N VAL A 623 -4.82 1.56 -23.67
CA VAL A 623 -4.21 1.81 -24.99
C VAL A 623 -4.42 0.59 -25.89
N LEU A 624 -4.12 -0.60 -25.37
CA LEU A 624 -4.19 -1.86 -26.09
C LEU A 624 -5.64 -2.28 -26.41
N THR A 625 -6.66 -1.75 -25.71
CA THR A 625 -8.09 -2.02 -25.99
C THR A 625 -8.87 -0.84 -26.57
N ALA A 626 -8.34 0.38 -26.50
CA ALA A 626 -9.00 1.63 -26.86
C ALA A 626 -10.33 1.88 -26.10
N THR A 627 -10.34 1.67 -24.77
CA THR A 627 -11.54 1.84 -23.93
C THR A 627 -11.91 3.31 -23.66
N ARG A 628 -10.96 4.26 -23.75
CA ARG A 628 -11.19 5.69 -23.45
C ARG A 628 -11.04 6.64 -24.64
N THR A 629 -10.57 6.15 -25.77
CA THR A 629 -10.35 6.98 -26.96
C THR A 629 -11.61 6.98 -27.84
N SER A 630 -11.80 8.03 -28.64
CA SER A 630 -12.83 8.06 -29.70
C SER A 630 -12.55 7.03 -30.81
N GLN A 631 -11.39 6.37 -30.75
CA GLN A 631 -10.96 5.34 -31.68
C GLN A 631 -11.60 3.99 -31.34
N ARG A 632 -11.77 3.15 -32.36
CA ARG A 632 -12.57 1.91 -32.27
C ARG A 632 -11.70 0.64 -32.19
N THR A 633 -10.37 0.78 -32.20
CA THR A 633 -9.38 -0.30 -32.23
C THR A 633 -8.24 0.01 -31.27
N GLY A 634 -7.74 -1.01 -30.55
CA GLY A 634 -6.55 -0.89 -29.72
C GLY A 634 -5.34 -0.41 -30.51
N GLN A 635 -4.43 0.29 -29.84
CA GLN A 635 -3.17 0.77 -30.40
C GLN A 635 -2.00 -0.08 -29.91
N ASP A 636 -0.95 -0.13 -30.72
CA ASP A 636 0.28 -0.83 -30.37
C ASP A 636 1.11 -0.02 -29.37
N VAL A 637 1.83 -0.73 -28.52
CA VAL A 637 2.71 -0.17 -27.49
C VAL A 637 4.15 -0.55 -27.85
N ALA A 638 4.92 0.43 -28.31
CA ALA A 638 6.34 0.22 -28.58
C ALA A 638 7.15 0.27 -27.29
N THR A 639 8.00 -0.73 -27.05
CA THR A 639 8.89 -0.78 -25.89
C THR A 639 10.29 -0.24 -26.22
N THR A 640 11.08 0.05 -25.18
CA THR A 640 12.50 0.41 -25.31
C THR A 640 13.44 -0.79 -25.42
N ILE A 641 12.90 -2.01 -25.34
CA ILE A 641 13.68 -3.24 -25.32
C ILE A 641 14.46 -3.40 -26.62
N ASN A 642 15.74 -3.74 -26.50
CA ASN A 642 16.59 -4.16 -27.60
C ASN A 642 16.56 -5.70 -27.68
N ALA A 643 16.15 -6.24 -28.83
CA ALA A 643 15.90 -7.67 -28.98
C ALA A 643 17.18 -8.51 -28.76
N SER A 644 18.32 -8.03 -29.25
CA SER A 644 19.63 -8.70 -29.10
C SER A 644 20.07 -8.75 -27.65
N ALA A 645 19.95 -7.66 -26.91
CA ALA A 645 20.29 -7.57 -25.49
C ALA A 645 19.38 -8.45 -24.62
N GLN A 646 18.05 -8.40 -24.86
CA GLN A 646 17.07 -9.24 -24.17
C GLN A 646 17.39 -10.73 -24.38
N LYS A 647 17.67 -11.14 -25.62
CA LYS A 647 18.02 -12.52 -25.97
C LYS A 647 19.37 -12.95 -25.38
N ALA A 648 20.38 -12.08 -25.41
CA ALA A 648 21.68 -12.34 -24.83
C ALA A 648 21.56 -12.56 -23.31
N ALA A 649 20.81 -11.70 -22.62
CA ALA A 649 20.55 -11.81 -21.19
C ALA A 649 19.83 -13.12 -20.83
N PHE A 650 18.73 -13.44 -21.52
CA PHE A 650 17.94 -14.64 -21.26
C PHE A 650 18.73 -15.92 -21.53
N SER A 651 19.41 -15.98 -22.68
CA SER A 651 20.23 -17.15 -23.05
C SER A 651 21.42 -17.33 -22.13
N ALA A 652 22.02 -16.23 -21.65
CA ALA A 652 23.14 -16.29 -20.73
C ALA A 652 22.71 -16.72 -19.33
N LEU A 653 21.54 -16.33 -18.83
CA LEU A 653 21.01 -16.84 -17.55
C LEU A 653 20.69 -18.34 -17.63
N GLY A 654 20.06 -18.79 -18.72
CA GLY A 654 19.65 -20.18 -18.89
C GLY A 654 18.66 -20.62 -17.81
N ASP A 655 18.91 -21.78 -17.18
CA ASP A 655 18.03 -22.35 -16.15
C ASP A 655 18.30 -21.80 -14.73
N ARG A 656 19.28 -20.90 -14.59
CA ARG A 656 19.66 -20.33 -13.28
C ARG A 656 18.61 -19.34 -12.81
N GLU A 657 18.34 -19.32 -11.51
CA GLU A 657 17.42 -18.34 -10.95
C GLU A 657 18.11 -16.97 -10.85
N GLY A 658 17.50 -15.93 -11.39
CA GLY A 658 18.16 -14.63 -11.45
C GLY A 658 17.42 -13.59 -12.28
N ALA A 659 18.08 -12.47 -12.47
CA ALA A 659 17.57 -11.37 -13.26
C ALA A 659 18.70 -10.55 -13.88
N VAL A 660 18.40 -9.92 -15.02
CA VAL A 660 19.27 -8.98 -15.71
C VAL A 660 18.47 -7.75 -16.09
N VAL A 661 19.02 -6.57 -15.79
CA VAL A 661 18.51 -5.29 -16.26
C VAL A 661 19.62 -4.58 -17.02
N ALA A 662 19.29 -4.05 -18.21
CA ALA A 662 20.17 -3.17 -18.97
C ALA A 662 19.46 -1.83 -19.24
N LEU A 663 20.17 -0.73 -19.05
CA LEU A 663 19.71 0.63 -19.24
C LEU A 663 20.60 1.36 -20.25
N ASP A 664 20.02 2.22 -21.09
CA ASP A 664 20.80 3.30 -21.71
C ASP A 664 21.03 4.38 -20.64
N PRO A 665 22.29 4.59 -20.20
CA PRO A 665 22.58 5.51 -19.10
C PRO A 665 22.26 6.98 -19.45
N ARG A 666 22.22 7.32 -20.75
CA ARG A 666 21.99 8.70 -21.22
C ARG A 666 20.53 9.09 -21.20
N THR A 667 19.63 8.11 -21.26
CA THR A 667 18.19 8.34 -21.42
C THR A 667 17.34 7.73 -20.31
N GLY A 668 17.80 6.64 -19.68
CA GLY A 668 17.00 5.82 -18.77
C GLY A 668 16.18 4.74 -19.49
N ALA A 669 16.33 4.57 -20.81
CA ALA A 669 15.60 3.54 -21.55
C ALA A 669 15.98 2.14 -21.04
N ILE A 670 15.00 1.30 -20.72
CA ILE A 670 15.23 -0.10 -20.36
C ILE A 670 15.45 -0.90 -21.64
N LEU A 671 16.69 -1.33 -21.87
CA LEU A 671 17.11 -2.08 -23.05
C LEU A 671 16.92 -3.59 -22.88
N ALA A 672 17.02 -4.10 -21.65
CA ALA A 672 16.70 -5.48 -21.32
C ALA A 672 16.10 -5.58 -19.92
N LEU A 673 15.08 -6.42 -19.77
CA LEU A 673 14.40 -6.72 -18.50
C LEU A 673 14.09 -8.22 -18.48
N VAL A 674 14.97 -8.99 -17.85
CA VAL A 674 14.92 -10.46 -17.84
C VAL A 674 14.79 -10.98 -16.41
N SER A 675 13.96 -12.01 -16.24
CA SER A 675 13.77 -12.77 -15.01
C SER A 675 13.76 -14.26 -15.36
N THR A 676 14.52 -15.08 -14.62
CA THR A 676 14.55 -16.53 -14.78
C THR A 676 14.34 -17.25 -13.43
N PRO A 677 13.65 -18.41 -13.42
CA PRO A 677 12.91 -19.00 -14.54
C PRO A 677 11.74 -18.13 -14.99
N SER A 678 11.40 -18.23 -16.28
CA SER A 678 10.30 -17.49 -16.91
C SER A 678 9.16 -18.45 -17.29
N TYR A 679 8.11 -17.94 -17.93
CA TYR A 679 6.94 -18.70 -18.37
C TYR A 679 6.48 -18.25 -19.75
N ASP A 680 5.77 -19.12 -20.49
CA ASP A 680 5.13 -18.74 -21.76
C ASP A 680 3.65 -18.40 -21.51
N PRO A 681 3.24 -17.13 -21.61
CA PRO A 681 1.85 -16.73 -21.42
C PRO A 681 0.87 -17.39 -22.41
N SER A 682 1.34 -17.82 -23.59
CA SER A 682 0.50 -18.51 -24.59
C SER A 682 -0.10 -19.80 -24.05
N THR A 683 0.54 -20.43 -23.06
CA THR A 683 0.08 -21.70 -22.47
C THR A 683 -1.20 -21.58 -21.64
N PHE A 684 -1.57 -20.37 -21.20
CA PHE A 684 -2.77 -20.10 -20.41
C PHE A 684 -3.57 -18.85 -20.84
N ALA A 685 -3.33 -18.35 -22.05
CA ALA A 685 -3.99 -17.13 -22.57
C ALA A 685 -5.50 -17.32 -22.85
N GLY A 686 -5.96 -18.56 -23.04
CA GLY A 686 -7.38 -18.89 -23.24
C GLY A 686 -8.12 -19.25 -21.96
N ALA A 687 -9.26 -19.93 -22.11
CA ALA A 687 -10.14 -20.36 -21.02
C ALA A 687 -10.51 -21.86 -21.06
N SER A 688 -9.70 -22.71 -21.71
CA SER A 688 -9.92 -24.16 -21.75
C SER A 688 -9.36 -24.86 -20.50
N PRO A 689 -9.76 -26.11 -20.20
CA PRO A 689 -9.20 -26.89 -19.10
C PRO A 689 -7.68 -27.02 -19.15
N GLU A 690 -7.07 -27.13 -20.34
CA GLU A 690 -5.62 -27.19 -20.50
C GLU A 690 -4.93 -25.89 -20.05
N HIS A 691 -5.56 -24.73 -20.29
CA HIS A 691 -5.07 -23.44 -19.83
C HIS A 691 -5.16 -23.32 -18.30
N ASP A 692 -6.19 -23.89 -17.68
CA ASP A 692 -6.35 -23.95 -16.22
C ASP A 692 -5.30 -24.86 -15.56
N ASP A 693 -5.01 -26.02 -16.15
CA ASP A 693 -3.93 -26.89 -15.68
C ASP A 693 -2.55 -26.23 -15.81
N ALA A 694 -2.29 -25.51 -16.92
CA ALA A 694 -1.06 -24.75 -17.11
C ALA A 694 -0.92 -23.63 -16.06
N TRP A 695 -2.00 -22.89 -15.80
CA TRP A 695 -2.04 -21.84 -14.77
C TRP A 695 -1.79 -22.41 -13.36
N LYS A 696 -2.47 -23.50 -12.99
CA LYS A 696 -2.27 -24.19 -11.71
C LYS A 696 -0.84 -24.69 -11.56
N LYS A 697 -0.22 -25.21 -12.62
CA LYS A 697 1.17 -25.65 -12.59
C LYS A 697 2.11 -24.48 -12.31
N LEU A 698 1.92 -23.34 -12.97
CA LEU A 698 2.73 -22.13 -12.77
C LEU A 698 2.57 -21.56 -11.35
N GLN A 699 1.33 -21.45 -10.86
CA GLN A 699 1.03 -20.93 -9.52
C GLN A 699 1.60 -21.80 -8.39
N ASN A 700 1.74 -23.10 -8.61
CA ASN A 700 2.28 -24.04 -7.63
C ASN A 700 3.77 -24.33 -7.82
N ASP A 701 4.43 -23.69 -8.80
CA ASP A 701 5.86 -23.88 -9.03
C ASP A 701 6.66 -23.20 -7.90
N LYS A 702 7.48 -23.99 -7.21
CA LYS A 702 8.32 -23.53 -6.11
C LYS A 702 9.34 -22.47 -6.54
N LYS A 703 9.75 -22.48 -7.81
CA LYS A 703 10.68 -21.51 -8.37
C LYS A 703 10.02 -20.20 -8.79
N GLN A 704 8.70 -20.04 -8.59
CA GLN A 704 7.97 -18.80 -8.82
C GLN A 704 8.30 -18.13 -10.18
N PRO A 705 8.06 -18.80 -11.32
CA PRO A 705 8.43 -18.27 -12.64
C PRO A 705 7.70 -16.97 -13.00
N MET A 706 6.54 -16.71 -12.37
CA MET A 706 5.78 -15.48 -12.56
C MET A 706 6.30 -14.28 -11.75
N LEU A 707 7.25 -14.49 -10.83
CA LEU A 707 7.89 -13.41 -10.10
C LEU A 707 8.85 -12.66 -11.04
N ASN A 708 8.59 -11.37 -11.25
CA ASN A 708 9.52 -10.49 -11.94
C ASN A 708 10.67 -10.10 -10.98
N ARG A 709 11.69 -10.94 -10.91
CA ARG A 709 12.85 -10.78 -10.01
C ARG A 709 13.60 -9.46 -10.23
N ALA A 710 13.59 -8.94 -11.46
CA ALA A 710 14.24 -7.67 -11.80
C ALA A 710 13.59 -6.45 -11.15
N LEU A 711 12.27 -6.51 -10.88
CA LEU A 711 11.47 -5.38 -10.36
C LEU A 711 10.85 -5.62 -8.98
N ARG A 712 10.59 -6.88 -8.60
CA ARG A 712 9.74 -7.24 -7.44
C ARG A 712 10.47 -7.97 -6.33
N GLN A 713 11.73 -8.38 -6.55
CA GLN A 713 12.53 -9.03 -5.54
C GLN A 713 13.74 -8.15 -5.21
N THR A 714 13.99 -7.99 -3.92
CA THR A 714 15.18 -7.32 -3.41
C THR A 714 16.17 -8.36 -2.89
N TYR A 715 17.46 -8.13 -3.13
CA TYR A 715 18.54 -8.98 -2.64
C TYR A 715 19.57 -8.13 -1.90
N PRO A 716 20.41 -8.69 -1.02
CA PRO A 716 21.56 -7.95 -0.54
C PRO A 716 22.49 -7.67 -1.73
N PRO A 717 22.83 -6.40 -2.02
CA PRO A 717 23.70 -6.06 -3.16
C PRO A 717 25.17 -6.45 -2.92
N GLY A 718 25.56 -6.70 -1.67
CA GLY A 718 26.93 -7.01 -1.29
C GLY A 718 27.92 -5.97 -1.82
N SER A 719 29.10 -6.42 -2.25
CA SER A 719 30.18 -5.54 -2.68
C SER A 719 29.86 -4.61 -3.86
N THR A 720 28.74 -4.77 -4.58
CA THR A 720 28.31 -3.80 -5.60
C THR A 720 27.92 -2.45 -4.97
N PHE A 721 27.37 -2.46 -3.75
CA PHE A 721 26.99 -1.24 -3.02
C PHE A 721 28.18 -0.36 -2.63
N LYS A 722 29.41 -0.91 -2.60
CA LYS A 722 30.64 -0.15 -2.34
C LYS A 722 30.85 0.99 -3.34
N VAL A 723 30.22 0.94 -4.51
CA VAL A 723 30.20 2.07 -5.47
C VAL A 723 29.45 3.28 -4.89
N VAL A 724 28.30 3.06 -4.24
CA VAL A 724 27.54 4.11 -3.53
C VAL A 724 28.34 4.63 -2.34
N THR A 725 28.96 3.74 -1.57
CA THR A 725 29.82 4.14 -0.43
C THR A 725 31.05 4.93 -0.89
N ALA A 726 31.67 4.57 -2.02
CA ALA A 726 32.77 5.33 -2.62
C ALA A 726 32.31 6.72 -3.07
N ALA A 727 31.12 6.82 -3.67
CA ALA A 727 30.52 8.09 -4.07
C ALA A 727 30.32 8.99 -2.84
N ALA A 728 29.73 8.46 -1.77
CA ALA A 728 29.51 9.18 -0.52
C ALA A 728 30.82 9.73 0.05
N ALA A 729 31.89 8.94 0.02
CA ALA A 729 33.20 9.34 0.52
C ALA A 729 33.83 10.49 -0.28
N LEU A 730 33.66 10.48 -1.62
CA LEU A 730 34.20 11.50 -2.52
C LEU A 730 33.36 12.79 -2.48
N GLU A 731 32.03 12.70 -2.46
CA GLU A 731 31.14 13.88 -2.42
C GLU A 731 31.16 14.58 -1.04
N ASN A 732 31.56 13.87 0.02
CA ASN A 732 31.71 14.45 1.36
C ASN A 732 33.17 14.78 1.72
N ASP A 733 34.06 14.86 0.73
CA ASP A 733 35.48 15.21 0.87
C ASP A 733 36.25 14.38 1.92
N LEU A 734 35.78 13.15 2.22
CA LEU A 734 36.52 12.23 3.09
C LEU A 734 37.85 11.83 2.42
N TYR A 735 37.83 11.70 1.10
CA TYR A 735 39.01 11.58 0.24
C TYR A 735 38.90 12.55 -0.93
N THR A 736 40.01 13.21 -1.24
CA THR A 736 40.06 14.16 -2.36
C THR A 736 40.62 13.50 -3.63
N SER A 737 41.43 12.45 -3.47
CA SER A 737 42.00 11.63 -4.54
C SER A 737 41.65 10.16 -4.36
N ILE A 738 41.49 9.44 -5.47
CA ILE A 738 41.31 7.98 -5.44
C ILE A 738 42.60 7.24 -5.03
N GLU A 739 43.74 7.94 -5.02
CA GLU A 739 45.03 7.44 -4.56
C GLU A 739 45.26 7.66 -3.04
N ASP A 740 44.34 8.37 -2.37
CA ASP A 740 44.45 8.65 -0.95
C ASP A 740 44.41 7.35 -0.14
N ARG A 741 45.31 7.27 0.85
CA ARG A 741 45.47 6.12 1.74
C ARG A 741 44.38 6.14 2.81
N THR A 742 43.70 5.00 3.02
CA THR A 742 42.51 4.98 3.87
C THR A 742 42.79 4.87 5.37
N ASN A 743 44.06 4.62 5.77
CA ASN A 743 44.47 4.36 7.15
C ASN A 743 43.63 3.26 7.83
N THR A 744 43.20 2.27 7.06
CA THR A 744 42.37 1.15 7.54
C THR A 744 43.24 -0.04 7.93
N PRO A 745 43.10 -0.59 9.14
CA PRO A 745 43.74 -1.86 9.50
C PRO A 745 43.06 -3.03 8.79
N SER A 746 43.79 -4.13 8.60
CA SER A 746 43.24 -5.39 8.08
C SER A 746 43.75 -6.56 8.91
N PRO A 747 42.90 -7.27 9.68
CA PRO A 747 41.46 -7.06 9.85
C PRO A 747 41.10 -5.75 10.58
N TRP A 748 39.83 -5.34 10.50
CA TRP A 748 39.30 -4.18 11.24
C TRP A 748 38.18 -4.61 12.19
N THR A 749 38.25 -4.19 13.45
CA THR A 749 37.20 -4.45 14.44
C THR A 749 36.04 -3.49 14.24
N LEU A 750 34.82 -4.02 14.10
CA LEU A 750 33.62 -3.22 13.98
C LEU A 750 33.42 -2.37 15.24
N PRO A 751 33.06 -1.08 15.10
CA PRO A 751 32.90 -0.16 16.22
C PRO A 751 31.85 -0.70 17.20
N GLU A 752 32.09 -0.50 18.49
CA GLU A 752 31.17 -0.92 19.58
C GLU A 752 30.96 -2.44 19.68
N THR A 753 31.83 -3.25 19.04
CA THR A 753 31.79 -4.71 19.11
C THR A 753 33.19 -5.31 19.27
N THR A 754 33.27 -6.63 19.48
CA THR A 754 34.51 -7.40 19.40
C THR A 754 34.65 -8.14 18.05
N THR A 755 33.71 -7.94 17.13
CA THR A 755 33.63 -8.65 15.85
C THR A 755 34.65 -8.08 14.87
N GLN A 756 35.46 -8.96 14.27
CA GLN A 756 36.41 -8.57 13.23
C GLN A 756 35.76 -8.69 11.85
N LEU A 757 35.77 -7.59 11.10
CA LEU A 757 35.46 -7.60 9.68
C LEU A 757 36.70 -8.06 8.91
N SER A 758 36.57 -9.14 8.15
CA SER A 758 37.62 -9.70 7.29
C SER A 758 37.40 -9.33 5.82
N ASN A 759 38.47 -9.38 5.04
CA ASN A 759 38.40 -9.27 3.57
C ASN A 759 38.28 -10.67 2.96
N GLU A 760 37.60 -10.77 1.83
CA GLU A 760 37.45 -12.00 1.03
C GLU A 760 38.60 -12.16 0.02
N THR A 761 39.73 -11.49 0.26
CA THR A 761 40.89 -11.47 -0.62
C THR A 761 42.18 -11.43 0.20
N ASP A 762 43.22 -12.08 -0.32
CA ASP A 762 44.59 -11.98 0.20
C ASP A 762 45.32 -10.70 -0.26
N ALA A 763 44.66 -9.83 -1.03
CA ALA A 763 45.22 -8.55 -1.45
C ALA A 763 45.55 -7.64 -0.25
N PRO A 764 46.56 -6.77 -0.36
CA PRO A 764 46.96 -5.87 0.73
C PRO A 764 45.93 -4.76 0.96
N CYS A 765 44.86 -5.09 1.67
CA CYS A 765 43.79 -4.15 2.04
C CYS A 765 44.17 -3.21 3.19
N GLU A 766 45.20 -3.55 3.97
CA GLU A 766 45.73 -2.66 5.00
C GLU A 766 46.25 -1.37 4.35
N ASN A 767 45.67 -0.24 4.75
CA ASN A 767 46.01 1.09 4.25
C ASN A 767 46.05 1.17 2.71
N ALA A 768 45.16 0.44 2.04
CA ALA A 768 45.01 0.52 0.59
C ALA A 768 44.60 1.95 0.17
N SER A 769 44.86 2.30 -1.09
CA SER A 769 44.23 3.49 -1.68
C SER A 769 42.73 3.24 -1.88
N LEU A 770 41.90 4.28 -1.98
CA LEU A 770 40.47 4.10 -2.31
C LEU A 770 40.28 3.31 -3.63
N LYS A 771 41.12 3.58 -4.64
CA LYS A 771 41.13 2.87 -5.92
C LYS A 771 41.47 1.39 -5.75
N ASP A 772 42.56 1.07 -5.06
CA ASP A 772 42.99 -0.32 -4.85
C ASP A 772 42.01 -1.09 -3.97
N ALA A 773 41.41 -0.40 -2.98
CA ALA A 773 40.37 -0.97 -2.13
C ALA A 773 39.14 -1.37 -2.94
N LEU A 774 38.67 -0.54 -3.89
CA LEU A 774 37.56 -0.92 -4.77
C LEU A 774 37.96 -2.05 -5.73
N ARG A 775 39.16 -1.94 -6.34
CA ARG A 775 39.74 -2.93 -7.27
C ARG A 775 39.77 -4.34 -6.66
N HIS A 776 40.24 -4.45 -5.43
CA HIS A 776 40.34 -5.71 -4.67
C HIS A 776 39.13 -5.98 -3.78
N SER A 777 38.12 -5.10 -3.78
CA SER A 777 36.89 -5.26 -3.02
C SER A 777 37.09 -5.38 -1.50
N CYS A 778 38.00 -4.61 -0.91
CA CYS A 778 38.35 -4.67 0.52
C CYS A 778 37.17 -4.31 1.45
N ASN A 779 36.54 -5.31 2.09
CA ASN A 779 35.46 -5.13 3.08
C ASN A 779 35.84 -4.19 4.23
N THR A 780 37.03 -4.40 4.80
CA THR A 780 37.56 -3.58 5.91
C THR A 780 37.57 -2.09 5.58
N VAL A 781 38.05 -1.72 4.39
CA VAL A 781 38.10 -0.32 3.93
C VAL A 781 36.70 0.27 3.81
N PHE A 782 35.80 -0.37 3.06
CA PHE A 782 34.46 0.18 2.82
C PHE A 782 33.57 0.16 4.06
N GLY A 783 33.71 -0.82 4.95
CA GLY A 783 33.04 -0.83 6.25
C GLY A 783 33.51 0.33 7.13
N LYS A 784 34.83 0.59 7.16
CA LYS A 784 35.38 1.75 7.87
C LYS A 784 34.95 3.08 7.24
N ILE A 785 34.88 3.18 5.91
CA ILE A 785 34.36 4.38 5.24
C ILE A 785 32.91 4.66 5.66
N GLY A 786 32.05 3.64 5.69
CA GLY A 786 30.68 3.79 6.19
C GLY A 786 30.66 4.31 7.62
N PHE A 787 31.52 3.77 8.50
CA PHE A 787 31.68 4.26 9.86
C PHE A 787 32.17 5.72 9.93
N ASP A 788 33.22 6.08 9.19
CA ASP A 788 33.84 7.42 9.21
C ASP A 788 32.87 8.50 8.68
N LEU A 789 32.02 8.14 7.72
CA LEU A 789 30.97 9.03 7.19
C LEU A 789 29.78 9.17 8.14
N GLY A 790 29.44 8.10 8.87
CA GLY A 790 28.19 8.00 9.62
C GLY A 790 26.99 7.64 8.73
N SER A 791 25.90 7.20 9.36
CA SER A 791 24.73 6.66 8.66
C SER A 791 24.05 7.69 7.75
N ASP A 792 23.88 8.92 8.23
CA ASP A 792 23.15 9.98 7.52
C ASP A 792 23.75 10.29 6.15
N LYS A 793 25.09 10.33 6.03
CA LYS A 793 25.76 10.65 4.77
C LYS A 793 25.67 9.52 3.76
N VAL A 794 25.78 8.28 4.21
CA VAL A 794 25.65 7.11 3.31
C VAL A 794 24.20 6.94 2.88
N LEU A 795 23.25 7.15 3.81
CA LEU A 795 21.82 7.17 3.54
C LEU A 795 21.46 8.23 2.49
N ALA A 796 21.84 9.49 2.71
CA ALA A 796 21.56 10.57 1.76
C ALA A 796 22.16 10.28 0.37
N GLN A 797 23.37 9.73 0.32
CA GLN A 797 23.97 9.31 -0.94
C GLN A 797 23.17 8.20 -1.63
N ALA A 798 22.72 7.19 -0.87
CA ALA A 798 21.92 6.08 -1.40
C ALA A 798 20.56 6.56 -1.94
N GLU A 799 19.90 7.46 -1.22
CA GLU A 799 18.63 8.09 -1.64
C GLU A 799 18.79 8.87 -2.95
N GLU A 800 19.88 9.61 -3.11
CA GLU A 800 20.20 10.28 -4.37
C GLU A 800 20.41 9.30 -5.54
N PHE A 801 20.83 8.06 -5.28
CA PHE A 801 20.91 7.00 -6.31
C PHE A 801 19.56 6.32 -6.59
N GLY A 802 18.54 6.54 -5.76
CA GLY A 802 17.19 5.97 -5.91
C GLY A 802 16.73 5.04 -4.80
N PHE A 803 17.55 4.77 -3.77
CA PHE A 803 17.13 3.98 -2.61
C PHE A 803 16.06 4.71 -1.79
N ASN A 804 15.30 3.96 -1.00
CA ASN A 804 14.20 4.40 -0.16
C ASN A 804 13.08 5.16 -0.90
N ALA A 805 12.96 4.90 -2.21
CA ALA A 805 11.93 5.46 -3.07
C ALA A 805 11.33 4.37 -3.96
N GLU A 806 10.03 4.49 -4.24
CA GLU A 806 9.39 3.66 -5.27
C GLU A 806 9.60 4.25 -6.66
N HIS A 807 10.10 3.42 -7.58
CA HIS A 807 10.23 3.81 -9.00
C HIS A 807 9.03 3.31 -9.81
N LEU A 808 8.33 4.24 -10.47
CA LEU A 808 7.28 3.93 -11.44
C LEU A 808 7.87 3.92 -12.85
N VAL A 809 7.94 2.72 -13.43
CA VAL A 809 8.69 2.42 -14.65
C VAL A 809 7.81 1.67 -15.65
N PRO A 810 6.77 2.33 -16.19
CA PRO A 810 5.31 2.00 -16.05
C PRO A 810 4.89 0.88 -15.08
N LEU A 811 5.71 -0.16 -14.93
CA LEU A 811 5.65 -1.19 -13.92
C LEU A 811 6.22 -0.64 -12.60
N ARG A 812 5.48 -0.81 -11.50
CA ARG A 812 5.98 -0.46 -10.16
C ARG A 812 7.14 -1.38 -9.78
N ALA A 813 8.32 -0.84 -9.53
CA ALA A 813 9.41 -1.56 -8.87
C ALA A 813 9.18 -1.52 -7.34
N VAL A 814 9.55 -2.59 -6.63
CA VAL A 814 9.59 -2.54 -5.17
C VAL A 814 10.76 -1.67 -4.73
N GLU A 815 10.59 -0.97 -3.62
CA GLU A 815 11.59 -0.11 -3.02
C GLU A 815 12.86 -0.88 -2.67
N SER A 816 14.02 -0.34 -3.05
CA SER A 816 15.32 -0.77 -2.56
C SER A 816 15.62 -0.01 -1.27
N ILE A 817 16.11 -0.70 -0.24
CA ILE A 817 16.23 -0.16 1.11
C ILE A 817 17.69 0.04 1.49
N TYR A 818 18.05 1.25 1.94
CA TYR A 818 19.18 1.50 2.81
C TYR A 818 18.64 1.89 4.20
N PRO A 819 19.08 1.23 5.29
CA PRO A 819 18.45 1.38 6.60
C PRO A 819 18.68 2.78 7.20
N GLU A 820 17.59 3.49 7.51
CA GLU A 820 17.62 4.86 8.05
C GLU A 820 18.24 4.96 9.45
N LYS A 821 17.98 3.95 10.31
CA LYS A 821 18.44 3.92 11.69
C LYS A 821 19.35 2.71 11.90
N THR A 822 20.64 2.96 12.08
CA THR A 822 21.65 1.93 12.29
C THR A 822 22.63 2.33 13.39
N SER A 823 23.08 1.35 14.19
CA SER A 823 24.28 1.53 15.01
C SER A 823 25.51 1.73 14.10
N PRO A 824 26.62 2.28 14.61
CA PRO A 824 27.86 2.42 13.84
C PRO A 824 28.35 1.10 13.20
N SER A 825 28.20 -0.04 13.88
CA SER A 825 28.56 -1.36 13.35
C SER A 825 27.58 -1.86 12.28
N GLN A 826 26.28 -1.63 12.46
CA GLN A 826 25.26 -1.95 11.46
C GLN A 826 25.41 -1.09 10.20
N ASN A 827 25.77 0.19 10.34
CA ASN A 827 26.05 1.08 9.23
C ASN A 827 27.29 0.61 8.46
N ALA A 828 28.35 0.21 9.16
CA ALA A 828 29.55 -0.35 8.53
C ALA A 828 29.25 -1.61 7.70
N LEU A 829 28.36 -2.49 8.18
CA LEU A 829 27.90 -3.66 7.41
C LEU A 829 26.97 -3.26 6.24
N SER A 830 26.11 -2.27 6.44
CA SER A 830 25.22 -1.76 5.39
C SER A 830 26.00 -1.09 4.26
N ALA A 831 27.05 -0.34 4.58
CA ALA A 831 27.94 0.32 3.64
C ALA A 831 28.78 -0.65 2.77
N ILE A 832 28.81 -1.94 3.09
CA ILE A 832 29.37 -2.99 2.22
C ILE A 832 28.27 -3.80 1.50
N GLY A 833 27.02 -3.35 1.56
CA GLY A 833 25.84 -3.97 0.94
C GLY A 833 25.30 -5.19 1.69
N GLN A 834 25.58 -5.31 2.99
CA GLN A 834 25.12 -6.40 3.86
C GLN A 834 24.12 -5.87 4.91
N TYR A 835 23.85 -6.67 5.95
CA TYR A 835 22.84 -6.38 6.97
C TYR A 835 21.46 -6.16 6.32
N ASN A 836 20.84 -5.00 6.54
CA ASN A 836 19.51 -4.68 6.03
C ASN A 836 19.50 -3.89 4.72
N THR A 837 20.67 -3.70 4.07
CA THR A 837 20.70 -3.12 2.73
C THR A 837 20.13 -4.13 1.73
N ARG A 838 19.13 -3.72 0.94
CA ARG A 838 18.39 -4.56 -0.01
C ARG A 838 18.17 -3.79 -1.30
N ALA A 839 18.46 -4.40 -2.45
CA ALA A 839 18.33 -3.73 -3.75
C ALA A 839 17.68 -4.63 -4.79
N THR A 840 16.87 -4.03 -5.66
CA THR A 840 16.43 -4.68 -6.90
C THR A 840 17.54 -4.64 -7.96
N PRO A 841 17.53 -5.56 -8.94
CA PRO A 841 18.42 -5.47 -10.10
C PRO A 841 18.27 -4.16 -10.88
N LEU A 842 17.05 -3.61 -10.97
CA LEU A 842 16.83 -2.30 -11.58
C LEU A 842 17.59 -1.18 -10.85
N GLU A 843 17.48 -1.12 -9.52
CA GLU A 843 18.18 -0.10 -8.70
C GLU A 843 19.70 -0.19 -8.90
N MET A 844 20.25 -1.39 -8.88
CA MET A 844 21.68 -1.58 -9.07
C MET A 844 22.14 -1.25 -10.50
N ALA A 845 21.28 -1.38 -11.51
CA ALA A 845 21.53 -0.89 -12.87
C ALA A 845 21.50 0.64 -12.92
N MET A 846 20.60 1.29 -12.15
CA MET A 846 20.54 2.74 -12.01
C MET A 846 21.83 3.31 -11.39
N VAL A 847 22.39 2.66 -10.36
CA VAL A 847 23.70 3.03 -9.79
C VAL A 847 24.79 3.04 -10.88
N ALA A 848 24.91 1.96 -11.66
CA ALA A 848 25.88 1.90 -12.75
C ALA A 848 25.59 2.93 -13.85
N ALA A 849 24.31 3.18 -14.15
CA ALA A 849 23.88 4.15 -15.16
C ALA A 849 24.27 5.58 -14.78
N ALA A 850 24.05 5.99 -13.53
CA ALA A 850 24.45 7.30 -13.04
C ALA A 850 25.97 7.51 -13.11
N VAL A 851 26.76 6.49 -12.72
CA VAL A 851 28.23 6.55 -12.86
C VAL A 851 28.64 6.66 -14.32
N ALA A 852 28.02 5.89 -15.22
CA ALA A 852 28.30 5.95 -16.65
C ALA A 852 27.87 7.29 -17.27
N ASN A 853 26.81 7.93 -16.78
CA ASN A 853 26.26 9.18 -17.28
C ASN A 853 26.76 10.40 -16.50
N ASP A 854 28.05 10.38 -16.11
CA ASP A 854 28.75 11.52 -15.52
C ASP A 854 28.03 12.12 -14.30
N GLY A 855 27.43 11.23 -13.50
CA GLY A 855 26.78 11.53 -12.24
C GLY A 855 25.31 11.90 -12.34
N THR A 856 24.74 11.91 -13.55
CA THR A 856 23.33 12.24 -13.80
C THR A 856 22.51 10.95 -13.89
N LEU A 857 21.56 10.75 -12.98
CA LEU A 857 20.67 9.60 -13.02
C LEU A 857 19.41 9.95 -13.82
N MET A 858 19.15 9.17 -14.87
CA MET A 858 17.95 9.31 -15.68
C MET A 858 16.81 8.47 -15.11
N ARG A 859 15.58 9.00 -15.17
CA ARG A 859 14.38 8.26 -14.78
C ARG A 859 14.19 7.09 -15.74
N PRO A 860 14.14 5.84 -15.25
CA PRO A 860 14.00 4.71 -16.14
C PRO A 860 12.62 4.68 -16.81
N TYR A 861 12.53 4.12 -18.01
CA TYR A 861 11.26 3.95 -18.74
C TYR A 861 11.30 2.75 -19.70
N LEU A 862 10.14 2.12 -19.92
CA LEU A 862 10.00 0.90 -20.72
C LEU A 862 9.22 1.09 -22.03
N VAL A 863 8.42 2.16 -22.14
CA VAL A 863 7.53 2.41 -23.28
C VAL A 863 7.99 3.64 -24.06
N ARG A 864 8.20 3.48 -25.38
CA ARG A 864 8.40 4.55 -26.36
C ARG A 864 7.03 5.19 -26.65
N ALA A 865 6.94 6.52 -26.63
CA ALA A 865 5.67 7.24 -26.80
C ALA A 865 4.81 6.75 -27.98
N ALA A 866 3.50 6.63 -27.77
CA ALA A 866 2.52 6.51 -28.85
C ALA A 866 2.22 7.91 -29.44
N PRO A 867 2.08 8.09 -30.76
CA PRO A 867 1.99 9.43 -31.39
C PRO A 867 0.71 10.24 -31.14
N ALA A 868 -0.20 9.83 -30.25
CA ALA A 868 -1.58 10.31 -30.28
C ALA A 868 -1.94 11.46 -29.32
N ASP A 869 -1.38 11.56 -28.11
CA ASP A 869 -1.84 12.57 -27.13
C ASP A 869 -0.71 13.05 -26.19
N GLY A 870 0.12 13.97 -26.69
CA GLY A 870 0.56 15.14 -25.92
C GLY A 870 1.71 15.06 -24.90
N ASP A 871 2.10 13.91 -24.35
CA ASP A 871 3.33 13.78 -23.55
C ASP A 871 4.21 12.67 -24.14
N ALA A 872 5.18 13.07 -24.96
CA ALA A 872 6.27 12.17 -25.29
C ALA A 872 6.99 11.80 -23.98
N THR A 873 7.31 10.52 -23.78
CA THR A 873 8.21 10.05 -22.72
C THR A 873 9.64 10.50 -23.03
N GLU A 874 9.86 11.82 -23.12
CA GLU A 874 11.20 12.39 -23.25
C GLU A 874 12.03 11.94 -22.05
N PRO A 875 13.32 11.59 -22.25
CA PRO A 875 14.23 11.30 -21.17
C PRO A 875 14.21 12.39 -20.09
N LYS A 876 13.93 12.01 -18.83
CA LYS A 876 13.90 12.94 -17.69
C LYS A 876 15.02 12.61 -16.73
N VAL A 877 15.70 13.64 -16.22
CA VAL A 877 16.62 13.48 -15.10
C VAL A 877 15.80 13.14 -13.86
N LEU A 878 16.20 12.10 -13.13
CA LEU A 878 15.63 11.72 -11.84
C LEU A 878 16.33 12.47 -10.70
N SER A 879 17.65 12.39 -10.67
CA SER A 879 18.51 13.00 -9.64
C SER A 879 19.94 13.17 -10.17
N ARG A 880 20.82 13.72 -9.34
CA ARG A 880 22.25 13.86 -9.66
C ARG A 880 23.10 13.40 -8.49
N PRO A 881 23.25 12.07 -8.30
CA PRO A 881 23.90 11.52 -7.12
C PRO A 881 25.37 11.87 -6.97
N THR A 882 26.06 12.23 -8.05
CA THR A 882 27.46 12.65 -7.95
C THR A 882 27.74 13.84 -8.84
N SER A 883 28.71 14.65 -8.45
CA SER A 883 29.36 15.57 -9.38
C SER A 883 30.01 14.81 -10.55
N GLU A 884 30.15 15.47 -11.70
CA GLU A 884 30.86 14.89 -12.85
C GLU A 884 32.29 14.46 -12.46
N ALA A 885 33.00 15.27 -11.65
CA ALA A 885 34.35 14.96 -11.20
C ALA A 885 34.40 13.65 -10.39
N THR A 886 33.44 13.44 -9.49
CA THR A 886 33.32 12.18 -8.73
C THR A 886 32.92 11.03 -9.62
N ALA A 887 31.96 11.20 -10.54
CA ALA A 887 31.58 10.17 -11.50
C ALA A 887 32.78 9.71 -12.34
N ARG A 888 33.65 10.62 -12.80
CA ARG A 888 34.89 10.28 -13.52
C ARG A 888 35.88 9.52 -12.65
N LYS A 889 36.00 9.85 -11.36
CA LYS A 889 36.81 9.09 -10.40
C LYS A 889 36.25 7.68 -10.21
N LEU A 890 34.93 7.54 -10.03
CA LEU A 890 34.25 6.25 -9.93
C LEU A 890 34.46 5.42 -11.22
N GLN A 891 34.33 6.04 -12.39
CA GLN A 891 34.62 5.41 -13.68
C GLN A 891 36.06 4.85 -13.73
N GLN A 892 37.06 5.61 -13.29
CA GLN A 892 38.45 5.14 -13.20
C GLN A 892 38.62 3.95 -12.24
N MET A 893 38.00 3.98 -11.06
CA MET A 893 38.09 2.87 -10.10
C MET A 893 37.37 1.62 -10.60
N MET A 894 36.17 1.76 -11.20
CA MET A 894 35.40 0.65 -11.77
C MET A 894 36.09 0.05 -13.00
N ARG A 895 36.83 0.84 -13.79
CA ARG A 895 37.71 0.31 -14.85
C ARG A 895 38.87 -0.49 -14.28
N ALA A 896 39.52 0.01 -13.22
CA ALA A 896 40.60 -0.72 -12.57
C ALA A 896 40.15 -2.10 -12.03
N VAL A 897 38.88 -2.24 -11.59
CA VAL A 897 38.26 -3.52 -11.22
C VAL A 897 38.21 -4.49 -12.40
N VAL A 898 37.86 -4.01 -13.60
CA VAL A 898 37.74 -4.84 -14.81
C VAL A 898 39.10 -5.09 -15.47
N ASP A 899 39.97 -4.09 -15.56
CA ASP A 899 41.26 -4.24 -16.26
C ASP A 899 42.22 -5.19 -15.54
N SER A 900 42.18 -5.20 -14.20
CA SER A 900 43.20 -5.89 -13.40
C SER A 900 42.76 -6.25 -11.98
N GLY A 901 41.45 -6.29 -11.72
CA GLY A 901 40.86 -6.56 -10.41
C GLY A 901 39.95 -7.78 -10.42
N THR A 902 38.87 -7.69 -9.65
CA THR A 902 37.91 -8.78 -9.44
C THR A 902 36.88 -8.96 -10.57
N GLY A 903 36.83 -8.06 -11.55
CA GLY A 903 35.82 -8.04 -12.61
C GLY A 903 36.33 -8.35 -14.02
N THR A 904 37.49 -9.01 -14.15
CA THR A 904 38.19 -9.19 -15.45
C THR A 904 37.37 -9.91 -16.52
N ASP A 905 36.47 -10.80 -16.11
CA ASP A 905 35.64 -11.56 -17.05
C ASP A 905 34.60 -10.71 -17.79
N ALA A 906 34.39 -9.47 -17.34
CA ALA A 906 33.51 -8.51 -18.01
C ALA A 906 34.19 -7.73 -19.15
N ALA A 907 35.51 -7.82 -19.30
CA ALA A 907 36.27 -7.01 -20.25
C ALA A 907 35.84 -7.29 -21.71
N ILE A 908 35.69 -6.22 -22.48
CA ILE A 908 35.43 -6.24 -23.93
C ILE A 908 36.59 -5.54 -24.63
N ARG A 909 37.09 -6.13 -25.71
CA ARG A 909 38.25 -5.58 -26.44
C ARG A 909 37.87 -4.26 -27.08
N ASP A 910 38.76 -3.27 -26.98
CA ASP A 910 38.60 -1.96 -27.63
C ASP A 910 37.35 -1.16 -27.17
N VAL A 911 36.82 -1.48 -25.98
CA VAL A 911 35.64 -0.81 -25.37
C VAL A 911 35.98 -0.40 -23.95
N GLU A 912 35.54 0.78 -23.52
CA GLU A 912 35.68 1.21 -22.13
C GLU A 912 34.66 0.46 -21.27
N VAL A 913 35.12 -0.44 -20.40
CA VAL A 913 34.25 -1.22 -19.49
C VAL A 913 34.64 -0.94 -18.03
N GLY A 914 33.66 -0.50 -17.23
CA GLY A 914 33.79 -0.42 -15.79
C GLY A 914 32.78 -1.34 -15.12
N GLY A 915 33.13 -1.93 -13.98
CA GLY A 915 32.21 -2.80 -13.25
C GLY A 915 32.60 -3.06 -11.81
N LYS A 916 31.71 -3.74 -11.10
CA LYS A 916 31.94 -4.21 -9.74
C LYS A 916 31.21 -5.54 -9.51
N PRO A 917 31.92 -6.63 -9.18
CA PRO A 917 31.28 -7.84 -8.71
C PRO A 917 30.81 -7.69 -7.27
N GLY A 918 29.79 -8.45 -6.89
CA GLY A 918 29.38 -8.63 -5.53
C GLY A 918 29.01 -10.08 -5.25
N THR A 919 29.33 -10.53 -4.04
CA THR A 919 28.82 -11.78 -3.50
C THR A 919 28.06 -11.41 -2.24
N ALA A 920 26.86 -11.94 -2.07
CA ALA A 920 26.05 -11.69 -0.90
C ALA A 920 25.50 -12.99 -0.32
N GLN A 921 25.47 -13.07 1.01
CA GLN A 921 25.03 -14.25 1.73
C GLN A 921 23.50 -14.24 1.88
N SER A 922 22.86 -15.37 1.65
CA SER A 922 21.45 -15.55 2.01
C SER A 922 21.31 -15.80 3.51
N VAL A 923 20.17 -15.39 4.08
CA VAL A 923 19.85 -15.54 5.51
C VAL A 923 19.68 -17.03 5.88
N ASP A 924 19.36 -17.88 4.90
CA ASP A 924 19.05 -19.31 5.08
C ASP A 924 20.22 -20.27 4.72
N SER A 925 21.42 -19.74 4.52
CA SER A 925 22.70 -20.49 4.38
C SER A 925 22.87 -21.51 3.25
N GLU A 926 21.88 -21.80 2.39
CA GLU A 926 22.03 -22.80 1.32
C GLU A 926 22.49 -22.26 -0.05
N SER A 927 22.24 -20.99 -0.41
CA SER A 927 22.74 -20.39 -1.68
C SER A 927 23.19 -18.94 -1.50
N ALA A 928 24.20 -18.51 -2.26
CA ALA A 928 24.67 -17.13 -2.30
C ALA A 928 24.14 -16.41 -3.55
N TYR A 929 24.16 -15.07 -3.52
CA TYR A 929 23.81 -14.23 -4.66
C TYR A 929 25.08 -13.70 -5.32
N ALA A 930 25.28 -14.09 -6.58
CA ALA A 930 26.30 -13.55 -7.45
C ALA A 930 25.76 -12.29 -8.15
N TRP A 931 26.38 -11.16 -7.86
CA TRP A 931 26.04 -9.86 -8.44
C TRP A 931 27.14 -9.36 -9.37
N PHE A 932 26.75 -8.64 -10.42
CA PHE A 932 27.65 -7.80 -11.16
C PHE A 932 26.92 -6.55 -11.67
N ILE A 933 27.45 -5.37 -11.34
CA ILE A 933 27.05 -4.12 -11.99
C ILE A 933 28.16 -3.66 -12.92
N SER A 934 27.79 -3.16 -14.09
CA SER A 934 28.75 -2.74 -15.11
C SER A 934 28.20 -1.61 -15.96
N TYR A 935 29.09 -0.89 -16.61
CA TYR A 935 28.77 -0.13 -17.80
C TYR A 935 29.81 -0.39 -18.89
N ALA A 936 29.40 -0.18 -20.14
CA ALA A 936 30.30 -0.13 -21.28
C ALA A 936 30.01 1.10 -22.14
N LYS A 937 31.08 1.70 -22.68
CA LYS A 937 31.03 2.84 -23.62
C LYS A 937 31.90 2.52 -24.83
N ALA A 938 31.31 2.51 -26.01
CA ALA A 938 32.06 2.39 -27.26
C ALA A 938 32.69 3.75 -27.62
N GLU A 939 33.98 3.75 -28.00
CA GLU A 939 34.66 4.93 -28.54
C GLU A 939 34.33 5.18 -30.04
N SER A 940 33.40 4.41 -30.60
CA SER A 940 33.02 4.51 -32.01
C SER A 940 32.08 5.70 -32.28
N ALA A 941 31.85 6.02 -33.55
CA ALA A 941 30.99 7.13 -33.97
C ALA A 941 29.53 7.04 -33.47
N SER A 942 29.07 5.89 -32.97
CA SER A 942 27.72 5.71 -32.42
C SER A 942 27.57 6.24 -30.98
N ASN A 943 28.68 6.46 -30.25
CA ASN A 943 28.67 6.76 -28.81
C ASN A 943 27.72 5.84 -28.02
N ALA A 944 27.61 4.57 -28.43
CA ALA A 944 26.75 3.59 -27.77
C ALA A 944 27.22 3.35 -26.34
N SER A 945 26.28 3.31 -25.41
CA SER A 945 26.55 3.13 -23.99
C SER A 945 25.44 2.31 -23.33
N VAL A 946 25.82 1.49 -22.37
CA VAL A 946 24.89 0.63 -21.63
C VAL A 946 25.36 0.49 -20.18
N ALA A 947 24.41 0.45 -19.26
CA ALA A 947 24.62 0.05 -17.87
C ALA A 947 23.82 -1.22 -17.58
N VAL A 948 24.45 -2.20 -16.92
CA VAL A 948 23.87 -3.53 -16.69
C VAL A 948 23.99 -3.89 -15.21
N ALA A 949 22.95 -4.49 -14.66
CA ALA A 949 23.02 -5.24 -13.41
C ALA A 949 22.54 -6.67 -13.62
N VAL A 950 23.29 -7.60 -13.04
CA VAL A 950 23.01 -9.04 -13.08
C VAL A 950 22.99 -9.57 -11.65
N VAL A 951 21.96 -10.34 -11.32
CA VAL A 951 21.92 -11.17 -10.11
C VAL A 951 21.63 -12.61 -10.50
N VAL A 952 22.36 -13.54 -9.91
CA VAL A 952 22.15 -14.98 -10.03
C VAL A 952 22.17 -15.59 -8.65
N GLN A 953 21.15 -16.38 -8.32
CA GLN A 953 21.18 -17.27 -7.17
C GLN A 953 21.92 -18.54 -7.58
N ASP A 954 23.10 -18.77 -7.00
CA ASP A 954 23.98 -19.87 -7.34
C ASP A 954 24.68 -20.40 -6.08
N ASP A 955 24.87 -21.71 -6.01
CA ASP A 955 25.58 -22.38 -4.92
C ASP A 955 27.11 -22.19 -5.08
N GLU A 956 27.57 -21.90 -6.30
CA GLU A 956 28.97 -21.58 -6.65
C GLU A 956 29.11 -20.12 -7.09
N ALA A 957 28.57 -19.18 -6.30
CA ALA A 957 28.37 -17.74 -6.60
C ALA A 957 29.59 -16.90 -7.07
N ASP A 958 30.75 -17.49 -7.33
CA ASP A 958 31.93 -16.80 -7.80
C ASP A 958 31.97 -16.71 -9.33
N GLY A 959 31.83 -15.48 -9.85
CA GLY A 959 32.15 -15.14 -11.24
C GLY A 959 31.05 -15.39 -12.28
N ALA A 960 29.90 -15.98 -11.91
CA ALA A 960 28.82 -16.28 -12.86
C ALA A 960 28.18 -15.04 -13.54
N ALA A 961 28.13 -13.90 -12.83
CA ALA A 961 27.40 -12.71 -13.25
C ALA A 961 28.16 -11.82 -14.25
N ALA A 962 29.50 -11.74 -14.17
CA ALA A 962 30.31 -10.88 -15.04
C ALA A 962 30.29 -11.29 -16.53
N PRO A 963 30.43 -12.60 -16.89
CA PRO A 963 30.28 -13.05 -18.27
C PRO A 963 28.88 -12.82 -18.85
N ILE A 964 27.83 -12.88 -18.01
CA ILE A 964 26.45 -12.56 -18.43
C ILE A 964 26.37 -11.08 -18.81
N ALA A 965 26.86 -10.19 -17.93
CA ALA A 965 26.88 -8.76 -18.19
C ALA A 965 27.66 -8.44 -19.47
N ARG A 966 28.82 -9.07 -19.68
CA ARG A 966 29.61 -8.92 -20.91
C ARG A 966 28.82 -9.20 -22.18
N LYS A 967 28.13 -10.35 -22.24
CA LYS A 967 27.33 -10.75 -23.42
C LYS A 967 26.21 -9.75 -23.71
N VAL A 968 25.60 -9.19 -22.66
CA VAL A 968 24.54 -8.18 -22.80
C VAL A 968 25.13 -6.86 -23.29
N MET A 969 26.29 -6.46 -22.77
CA MET A 969 26.99 -5.26 -23.21
C MET A 969 27.43 -5.38 -24.68
N GLU A 970 28.04 -6.50 -25.08
CA GLU A 970 28.39 -6.79 -26.49
C GLU A 970 27.15 -6.67 -27.39
N ALA A 971 26.03 -7.27 -26.99
CA ALA A 971 24.78 -7.24 -27.77
C ALA A 971 24.13 -5.86 -27.94
N VAL A 972 24.44 -4.89 -27.06
CA VAL A 972 23.97 -3.49 -27.21
C VAL A 972 24.94 -2.64 -28.03
N LEU A 973 26.24 -2.99 -28.02
CA LEU A 973 27.28 -2.23 -28.69
C LEU A 973 27.49 -2.65 -30.16
N ASP A 974 27.16 -3.90 -30.50
CA ASP A 974 27.09 -4.41 -31.88
C ASP A 974 25.94 -3.77 -32.67
#